data_AF-A0AAD8YCD7-F1
#
_entry.id   AF-A0AAD8YCD7-F1
#
_cell.length_a   1.000
_cell.length_b   1.000
_cell.length_c   1.000
_cell.angle_alpha   90.00
_cell.angle_beta   90.00
_cell.angle_gamma   90.00
#
_symmetry.space_group_name_H-M   'P 1'
#
loop_
_entity.id
_entity.type
_entity.pdbx_description
1 polymer ?
#
loop_
_entity_poly.entity_id
_entity_poly.type
_entity_poly.pdbx_seq_one_letter_code
_entity_poly.pdbx_strand_id
1 'polypeptide(L)'
;MQLIGSLSSNLIAPWFGPVSVVAPIYFSATLVFNLIIFGFILGLEFFDRIMIVGTYVIAIGTVLLQVVGPGIQNGQDIGELLGHSYALSWFLFLLVSMVVSTIIMVTSIKKYGEYKRIAILLIARSTSYTLNLTVSRAFLLNPDHFVLISFIVIKVVSGAIYTYAIVVQSTAVKQAKFIPLNATTIILLNAITGVIIWEDWRVISSWVGYVCVFLLLALGCDLLLSANLLTNDNAELGRAKLMRRFQLERSSGSRNLYSDIADYEGEPIGPYRLVEAQEGHNFFSFYDFYDGPDSIGSAGYNMYVSEEKAVELDIAKVITETDPLSGDPVDFVHMYSAPTKKGPRDSIRLEGRRRFDHGLFILDVRHQPDGCGVWPAFWLTDEAAWPRNGEVDILEGVNGQTAAKTALHTSDKCDMYAHVSPWSMTGDWEWVTGIPNQFTGEPDFKTAKPADNCWVMAQHQWANEGCTAIHDRNDTLGAPVNDNGGGVYALEWDPENKAIKSWVFSPIQEMPENLIDTIDTAGLKDESKRVMPDPQSWGTPYAFFAIGEETGCSADHFKNMRIVFNLAFCGTVSGNRFTRECPALAKKFNVTNMEGINDPVETCNAYVESDPEALDEAYWKIRGVFVYQRELRKPKKDLTEKN
;
A
#
# COMPACT_ATOMS: atom_id res chain seq x y z
N MET A 1 -18.54 -18.97 22.80
CA MET A 1 -17.19 -19.58 22.70
C MET A 1 -16.14 -18.81 23.51
N GLN A 2 -16.00 -17.49 23.39
CA GLN A 2 -15.01 -16.70 24.16
C GLN A 2 -15.09 -16.89 25.68
N LEU A 3 -16.30 -17.06 26.24
CA LEU A 3 -16.50 -17.27 27.68
C LEU A 3 -16.07 -18.67 28.17
N ILE A 4 -16.11 -19.68 27.30
CA ILE A 4 -15.63 -21.05 27.58
C ILE A 4 -14.11 -21.11 27.39
N GLY A 5 -13.58 -20.45 26.35
CA GLY A 5 -12.15 -20.31 26.11
C GLY A 5 -11.42 -19.47 27.17
N SER A 6 -12.08 -18.46 27.74
CA SER A 6 -11.52 -17.69 28.87
C SER A 6 -11.50 -18.51 30.17
N LEU A 7 -12.47 -19.39 30.38
CA LEU A 7 -12.49 -20.29 31.53
C LEU A 7 -11.36 -21.33 31.46
N SER A 8 -11.14 -21.97 30.31
CA SER A 8 -10.09 -22.99 30.17
C SER A 8 -8.68 -22.39 30.23
N SER A 9 -8.45 -21.26 29.56
CA SER A 9 -7.13 -20.60 29.51
C SER A 9 -6.72 -19.93 30.81
N ASN A 10 -7.64 -19.29 31.53
CA ASN A 10 -7.30 -18.56 32.76
C ASN A 10 -7.30 -19.44 34.02
N LEU A 11 -7.98 -20.60 33.97
CA LEU A 11 -8.09 -21.52 35.10
C LEU A 11 -7.05 -22.64 35.02
N ILE A 12 -6.96 -23.33 33.89
CA ILE A 12 -6.28 -24.62 33.77
C ILE A 12 -4.88 -24.45 33.18
N ALA A 13 -4.67 -23.55 32.22
CA ALA A 13 -3.36 -23.42 31.57
C ALA A 13 -2.20 -23.05 32.53
N PRO A 14 -2.36 -22.17 33.54
CA PRO A 14 -1.33 -21.92 34.54
C PRO A 14 -0.94 -23.14 35.37
N TRP A 15 -1.77 -24.19 35.38
CA TRP A 15 -1.46 -25.39 36.15
C TRP A 15 -0.32 -26.20 35.54
N PHE A 16 -0.12 -26.06 34.23
CA PHE A 16 0.81 -26.91 33.49
C PHE A 16 2.08 -26.19 33.01
N GLY A 17 2.26 -24.90 33.33
CA GLY A 17 3.46 -24.16 32.94
C GLY A 17 3.64 -22.80 33.64
N PRO A 18 4.77 -22.11 33.36
CA PRO A 18 5.08 -20.79 33.92
C PRO A 18 4.07 -19.72 33.47
N VAL A 19 3.77 -18.78 34.36
CA VAL A 19 2.78 -17.70 34.10
C VAL A 19 3.17 -16.84 32.90
N SER A 20 4.47 -16.61 32.71
CA SER A 20 5.02 -15.83 31.58
C SER A 20 4.79 -16.47 30.20
N VAL A 21 4.49 -17.77 30.15
CA VAL A 21 4.33 -18.55 28.91
C VAL A 21 2.85 -18.71 28.52
N VAL A 22 1.95 -18.73 29.50
CA VAL A 22 0.52 -18.99 29.28
C VAL A 22 -0.15 -17.95 28.38
N ALA A 23 0.14 -16.66 28.62
CA ALA A 23 -0.49 -15.57 27.86
C ALA A 23 -0.08 -15.59 26.35
N PRO A 24 1.21 -15.67 25.98
CA PRO A 24 1.62 -15.85 24.58
C PRO A 24 0.96 -17.04 23.89
N ILE A 25 0.91 -18.22 24.53
CA ILE A 25 0.26 -19.42 23.97
C ILE A 25 -1.20 -19.14 23.66
N TYR A 26 -1.94 -18.57 24.60
CA TYR A 26 -3.36 -18.30 24.43
C TYR A 26 -3.64 -17.33 23.27
N PHE A 27 -2.90 -16.22 23.21
CA PHE A 27 -3.08 -15.23 22.13
C PHE A 27 -2.66 -15.79 20.77
N SER A 28 -1.52 -16.47 20.69
CA SER A 28 -1.06 -17.11 19.47
C SER A 28 -2.09 -18.15 18.96
N ALA A 29 -2.57 -19.03 19.83
CA ALA A 29 -3.55 -20.04 19.47
C ALA A 29 -4.86 -19.41 18.98
N THR A 30 -5.31 -18.33 19.63
CA THR A 30 -6.53 -17.60 19.22
C THR A 30 -6.36 -16.94 17.85
N LEU A 31 -5.22 -16.29 17.60
CA LEU A 31 -4.95 -15.63 16.32
C LEU A 31 -4.82 -16.64 15.18
N VAL A 32 -4.08 -17.73 15.38
CA VAL A 32 -3.95 -18.82 14.39
C VAL A 32 -5.29 -19.50 14.15
N PHE A 33 -6.06 -19.77 15.19
CA PHE A 33 -7.40 -20.34 15.06
C PHE A 33 -8.33 -19.43 14.26
N ASN A 34 -8.34 -18.11 14.54
CA ASN A 34 -9.14 -17.16 13.79
C ASN A 34 -8.71 -17.09 12.32
N LEU A 35 -7.39 -17.04 12.06
CA LEU A 35 -6.83 -17.03 10.71
C LEU A 35 -7.24 -18.27 9.90
N ILE A 36 -7.19 -19.46 10.51
CA ILE A 36 -7.54 -20.72 9.84
C ILE A 36 -9.05 -20.86 9.68
N ILE A 37 -9.82 -20.61 10.73
CA ILE A 37 -11.26 -20.88 10.73
C ILE A 37 -12.03 -19.80 9.99
N PHE A 38 -11.85 -18.53 10.36
CA PHE A 38 -12.57 -17.44 9.73
C PHE A 38 -11.98 -17.04 8.37
N GLY A 39 -10.66 -17.23 8.19
CA GLY A 39 -9.99 -16.97 6.92
C GLY A 39 -10.11 -18.16 5.96
N PHE A 40 -9.41 -19.25 6.25
CA PHE A 40 -9.24 -20.36 5.30
C PHE A 40 -10.46 -21.28 5.16
N ILE A 41 -11.15 -21.62 6.25
CA ILE A 41 -12.24 -22.60 6.23
C ILE A 41 -13.60 -21.95 5.92
N LEU A 42 -13.92 -20.82 6.55
CA LEU A 42 -15.23 -20.19 6.44
C LEU A 42 -15.26 -19.02 5.45
N GLY A 43 -14.11 -18.44 5.09
CA GLY A 43 -14.02 -17.29 4.17
C GLY A 43 -14.81 -16.05 4.64
N LEU A 44 -15.03 -15.92 5.95
CA LEU A 44 -15.85 -14.86 6.56
C LEU A 44 -15.04 -13.58 6.87
N GLU A 45 -13.73 -13.71 7.05
CA GLU A 45 -12.85 -12.58 7.36
C GLU A 45 -11.58 -12.64 6.49
N PHE A 46 -11.22 -11.51 5.85
CA PHE A 46 -10.00 -11.37 5.08
C PHE A 46 -8.88 -10.84 5.98
N PHE A 47 -7.78 -11.59 6.09
CA PHE A 47 -6.57 -11.19 6.82
C PHE A 47 -5.54 -10.67 5.80
N ASP A 48 -5.07 -9.44 5.97
CA ASP A 48 -4.03 -8.89 5.09
C ASP A 48 -2.66 -9.57 5.32
N ARG A 49 -1.71 -9.39 4.39
CA ARG A 49 -0.37 -9.99 4.49
C ARG A 49 0.34 -9.59 5.79
N ILE A 50 0.15 -8.36 6.29
CA ILE A 50 0.80 -7.87 7.51
C ILE A 50 0.20 -8.57 8.73
N MET A 51 -1.12 -8.79 8.76
CA MET A 51 -1.82 -9.53 9.80
C MET A 51 -1.44 -11.01 9.80
N ILE A 52 -1.28 -11.60 8.61
CA ILE A 52 -0.78 -12.97 8.45
C ILE A 52 0.66 -13.08 8.95
N VAL A 53 1.55 -12.18 8.52
CA VAL A 53 2.96 -12.15 8.94
C VAL A 53 3.08 -11.87 10.43
N GLY A 54 2.35 -10.90 10.97
CA GLY A 54 2.30 -10.60 12.41
C GLY A 54 1.79 -11.79 13.23
N THR A 55 0.76 -12.49 12.75
CA THR A 55 0.26 -13.73 13.35
C THR A 55 1.32 -14.83 13.35
N TYR A 56 2.07 -14.99 12.25
CA TYR A 56 3.18 -15.94 12.18
C TYR A 56 4.36 -15.56 13.06
N VAL A 57 4.73 -14.27 13.15
CA VAL A 57 5.77 -13.79 14.06
C VAL A 57 5.39 -14.09 15.51
N ILE A 58 4.13 -13.85 15.90
CA ILE A 58 3.64 -14.19 17.25
C ILE A 58 3.65 -15.70 17.47
N ALA A 59 3.23 -16.50 16.49
CA ALA A 59 3.21 -17.96 16.59
C ALA A 59 4.62 -18.55 16.72
N ILE A 60 5.55 -18.13 15.86
CA ILE A 60 6.95 -18.57 15.89
C ILE A 60 7.61 -18.11 17.20
N GLY A 61 7.40 -16.85 17.60
CA GLY A 61 7.90 -16.34 18.88
C GLY A 61 7.39 -17.18 20.06
N THR A 62 6.12 -17.56 20.05
CA THR A 62 5.52 -18.42 21.09
C THR A 62 6.12 -19.83 21.13
N VAL A 63 6.43 -20.41 19.97
CA VAL A 63 7.13 -21.70 19.87
C VAL A 63 8.56 -21.58 20.39
N LEU A 64 9.28 -20.53 19.98
CA LEU A 64 10.64 -20.25 20.46
C LEU A 64 10.66 -20.01 21.97
N LEU A 65 9.61 -19.42 22.54
CA LEU A 65 9.49 -19.22 23.98
C LEU A 65 9.51 -20.54 24.77
N GLN A 66 9.05 -21.66 24.20
CA GLN A 66 9.17 -22.97 24.85
C GLN A 66 10.62 -23.46 24.95
N VAL A 67 11.49 -22.98 24.05
CA VAL A 67 12.90 -23.37 23.98
C VAL A 67 13.76 -22.47 24.86
N VAL A 68 13.53 -21.16 24.81
CA VAL A 68 14.37 -20.15 25.49
C VAL A 68 13.80 -19.68 26.83
N GLY A 69 12.51 -19.93 27.08
CA GLY A 69 11.78 -19.48 28.25
C GLY A 69 12.01 -20.31 29.51
N PRO A 70 11.30 -19.96 30.60
CA PRO A 70 11.45 -20.64 31.88
C PRO A 70 10.97 -22.09 31.80
N GLY A 71 11.77 -23.00 32.35
CA GLY A 71 11.34 -24.39 32.59
C GLY A 71 10.30 -24.51 33.71
N ILE A 72 9.75 -25.71 33.89
CA ILE A 72 8.86 -26.01 35.01
C ILE A 72 9.67 -26.08 36.31
N GLN A 73 9.31 -25.24 37.28
CA GLN A 73 9.89 -25.25 38.62
C GLN A 73 9.08 -26.16 39.55
N ASN A 74 9.75 -27.10 40.21
CA ASN A 74 9.16 -28.02 41.19
C ASN A 74 9.52 -27.57 42.62
N GLY A 75 8.59 -27.73 43.56
CA GLY A 75 8.85 -27.47 44.99
C GLY A 75 8.82 -26.00 45.40
N GLN A 76 8.15 -25.14 44.62
CA GLN A 76 7.88 -23.75 45.02
C GLN A 76 6.83 -23.69 46.13
N ASP A 77 7.02 -22.80 47.11
CA ASP A 77 6.03 -22.46 48.11
C ASP A 77 5.55 -21.01 47.89
N ILE A 78 4.24 -20.81 47.79
CA ILE A 78 3.69 -19.49 47.48
C ILE A 78 3.84 -18.49 48.65
N GLY A 79 3.86 -18.99 49.88
CA GLY A 79 4.10 -18.19 51.07
C GLY A 79 5.54 -17.68 51.13
N GLU A 80 6.51 -18.51 50.76
CA GLU A 80 7.92 -18.11 50.63
C GLU A 80 8.11 -17.10 49.49
N LEU A 81 7.54 -17.36 48.30
CA LEU A 81 7.62 -16.46 47.14
C LEU A 81 7.05 -15.07 47.46
N LEU A 82 5.86 -15.00 48.08
CA LEU A 82 5.25 -13.73 48.48
C LEU A 82 5.85 -13.14 49.76
N GLY A 83 6.69 -13.89 50.48
CA GLY A 83 7.46 -13.39 51.62
C GLY A 83 8.56 -12.41 51.21
N HIS A 84 9.01 -12.47 49.96
CA HIS A 84 9.95 -11.51 49.41
C HIS A 84 9.31 -10.12 49.20
N SER A 85 10.00 -9.07 49.64
CA SER A 85 9.50 -7.69 49.58
C SER A 85 9.21 -7.20 48.16
N TYR A 86 9.99 -7.65 47.16
CA TYR A 86 9.77 -7.33 45.75
C TYR A 86 8.52 -8.00 45.18
N ALA A 87 8.30 -9.29 45.47
CA ALA A 87 7.16 -10.04 45.00
C ALA A 87 5.86 -9.53 45.61
N LEU A 88 5.86 -9.25 46.92
CA LEU A 88 4.73 -8.65 47.62
C LEU A 88 4.39 -7.26 47.08
N SER A 89 5.41 -6.42 46.83
CA SER A 89 5.21 -5.07 46.31
C SER A 89 4.64 -5.08 44.89
N TRP A 90 5.11 -5.99 44.02
CA TRP A 90 4.55 -6.17 42.69
C TRP A 90 3.12 -6.71 42.71
N PHE A 91 2.83 -7.69 43.57
CA PHE A 91 1.48 -8.22 43.75
C PHE A 91 0.49 -7.15 44.23
N LEU A 92 0.89 -6.33 45.21
CA LEU A 92 0.09 -5.21 45.71
C LEU A 92 -0.08 -4.11 44.65
N PHE A 93 0.96 -3.83 43.86
CA PHE A 93 0.87 -2.89 42.74
C PHE A 93 -0.19 -3.33 41.74
N LEU A 94 -0.17 -4.59 41.30
CA LEU A 94 -1.18 -5.13 40.39
C LEU A 94 -2.59 -5.03 40.99
N LEU A 95 -2.75 -5.35 42.28
CA LEU A 95 -4.04 -5.29 42.98
C LEU A 95 -4.59 -3.85 43.06
N VAL A 96 -3.75 -2.89 43.46
CA VAL A 96 -4.14 -1.48 43.55
C VAL A 96 -4.45 -0.91 42.18
N SER A 97 -3.60 -1.18 41.18
CA SER A 97 -3.83 -0.74 39.80
C SER A 97 -5.13 -1.30 39.23
N MET A 98 -5.45 -2.56 39.50
CA MET A 98 -6.73 -3.16 39.11
C MET A 98 -7.92 -2.45 39.77
N VAL A 99 -7.89 -2.23 41.08
CA VAL A 99 -9.00 -1.60 41.82
C VAL A 99 -9.19 -0.15 41.37
N VAL A 100 -8.12 0.63 41.29
CA VAL A 100 -8.18 2.05 40.90
C VAL A 100 -8.69 2.21 39.47
N SER A 101 -8.12 1.44 38.53
CA SER A 101 -8.57 1.50 37.12
C SER A 101 -10.02 1.06 36.96
N THR A 102 -10.49 0.09 37.76
CA THR A 102 -11.89 -0.35 37.75
C THR A 102 -12.84 0.72 38.27
N ILE A 103 -12.49 1.41 39.36
CA ILE A 103 -13.31 2.51 39.89
C ILE A 103 -13.42 3.63 38.86
N ILE A 104 -12.32 4.01 38.22
CA ILE A 104 -12.31 5.04 37.17
C ILE A 104 -13.12 4.58 35.95
N MET A 105 -12.99 3.32 35.54
CA MET A 105 -13.74 2.72 34.44
C MET A 105 -15.25 2.77 34.68
N VAL A 106 -15.72 2.37 35.86
CA VAL A 106 -17.16 2.33 36.20
C VAL A 106 -17.74 3.75 36.34
N THR A 107 -17.00 4.68 36.95
CA THR A 107 -17.55 5.98 37.36
C THR A 107 -17.44 7.06 36.29
N SER A 108 -16.37 7.04 35.48
CA SER A 108 -15.94 8.23 34.75
C SER A 108 -15.45 7.95 33.33
N ILE A 109 -15.53 6.72 32.81
CA ILE A 109 -14.94 6.39 31.51
C ILE A 109 -15.47 7.25 30.36
N LYS A 110 -16.77 7.58 30.37
CA LYS A 110 -17.38 8.43 29.34
C LYS A 110 -16.88 9.88 29.38
N LYS A 111 -16.34 10.36 30.51
CA LYS A 111 -15.86 11.74 30.69
C LYS A 111 -14.47 11.99 30.11
N TYR A 112 -13.73 10.93 29.78
CA TYR A 112 -12.36 11.04 29.27
C TYR A 112 -12.30 10.93 27.75
N GLY A 113 -11.31 11.58 27.13
CA GLY A 113 -11.00 11.42 25.70
C GLY A 113 -10.46 10.02 25.36
N GLU A 114 -10.41 9.69 24.07
CA GLU A 114 -10.11 8.34 23.56
C GLU A 114 -8.83 7.74 24.16
N TYR A 115 -7.73 8.47 24.17
CA TYR A 115 -6.44 8.01 24.72
C TYR A 115 -6.52 7.60 26.20
N LYS A 116 -7.20 8.41 27.02
CA LYS A 116 -7.37 8.11 28.44
C LYS A 116 -8.29 6.92 28.64
N ARG A 117 -9.33 6.75 27.82
CA ARG A 117 -10.20 5.57 27.84
C ARG A 117 -9.41 4.30 27.53
N ILE A 118 -8.60 4.33 26.48
CA ILE A 118 -7.71 3.21 26.10
C ILE A 118 -6.77 2.87 27.26
N ALA A 119 -6.07 3.86 27.83
CA ALA A 119 -5.14 3.62 28.94
C ALA A 119 -5.82 3.00 30.18
N ILE A 120 -6.99 3.52 30.59
CA ILE A 120 -7.75 3.00 31.73
C ILE A 120 -8.18 1.56 31.48
N LEU A 121 -8.70 1.26 30.29
CA LEU A 121 -9.14 -0.08 29.90
C LEU A 121 -7.97 -1.06 29.80
N LEU A 122 -6.81 -0.63 29.27
CA LEU A 122 -5.60 -1.45 29.20
C LEU A 122 -5.11 -1.82 30.60
N ILE A 123 -5.06 -0.87 31.53
CA ILE A 123 -4.63 -1.12 32.92
C ILE A 123 -5.61 -2.07 33.61
N ALA A 124 -6.91 -1.80 33.54
CA ALA A 124 -7.93 -2.65 34.16
C ALA A 124 -7.85 -4.09 33.63
N ARG A 125 -7.77 -4.25 32.31
CA ARG A 125 -7.78 -5.57 31.67
C ARG A 125 -6.48 -6.34 31.91
N SER A 126 -5.32 -5.70 31.77
CA SER A 126 -4.02 -6.36 31.94
C SER A 126 -3.73 -6.78 33.37
N THR A 127 -4.03 -5.92 34.35
CA THR A 127 -3.82 -6.21 35.77
C THR A 127 -4.78 -7.29 36.28
N SER A 128 -6.07 -7.23 35.91
CA SER A 128 -7.04 -8.28 36.23
C SER A 128 -6.63 -9.63 35.64
N TYR A 129 -6.22 -9.67 34.37
CA TYR A 129 -5.80 -10.91 33.72
C TYR A 129 -4.57 -11.52 34.40
N THR A 130 -3.55 -10.70 34.67
CA THR A 130 -2.29 -11.14 35.27
C THR A 130 -2.46 -11.65 36.70
N LEU A 131 -3.29 -10.96 37.50
CA LEU A 131 -3.67 -11.43 38.84
C LEU A 131 -4.43 -12.75 38.78
N ASN A 132 -5.33 -12.91 37.80
CA ASN A 132 -6.08 -14.14 37.63
C ASN A 132 -5.16 -15.33 37.36
N LEU A 133 -4.20 -15.19 36.43
CA LEU A 133 -3.23 -16.25 36.12
C LEU A 133 -2.29 -16.54 37.30
N THR A 134 -1.81 -15.50 37.98
CA THR A 134 -0.93 -15.63 39.15
C THR A 134 -1.64 -16.41 40.26
N VAL A 135 -2.87 -16.05 40.59
CA VAL A 135 -3.65 -16.75 41.61
C VAL A 135 -4.03 -18.17 41.17
N SER A 136 -4.31 -18.37 39.88
CA SER A 136 -4.56 -19.71 39.33
C SER A 136 -3.35 -20.65 39.52
N ARG A 137 -2.13 -20.17 39.29
CA ARG A 137 -0.91 -20.93 39.53
C ARG A 137 -0.69 -21.17 41.02
N ALA A 138 -0.94 -20.16 41.86
CA ALA A 138 -0.77 -20.24 43.31
C ALA A 138 -1.61 -21.34 43.97
N PHE A 139 -2.77 -21.70 43.43
CA PHE A 139 -3.58 -22.80 43.96
C PHE A 139 -2.90 -24.17 43.90
N LEU A 140 -1.93 -24.37 43.02
CA LEU A 140 -1.18 -25.63 42.95
C LEU A 140 -0.11 -25.77 44.04
N LEU A 141 0.23 -24.67 44.71
CA LEU A 141 1.29 -24.66 45.72
C LEU A 141 0.73 -24.84 47.14
N ASN A 142 -0.45 -25.43 47.28
CA ASN A 142 -1.12 -25.74 48.55
C ASN A 142 -1.06 -24.58 49.58
N PRO A 143 -1.60 -23.39 49.25
CA PRO A 143 -1.57 -22.26 50.17
C PRO A 143 -2.29 -22.55 51.49
N ASP A 144 -1.83 -21.93 52.58
CA ASP A 144 -2.51 -21.93 53.86
C ASP A 144 -3.98 -21.53 53.74
N HIS A 145 -4.86 -22.06 54.61
CA HIS A 145 -6.30 -21.81 54.55
C HIS A 145 -6.70 -20.34 54.45
N PHE A 146 -6.00 -19.44 55.16
CA PHE A 146 -6.25 -18.00 55.10
C PHE A 146 -5.90 -17.41 53.73
N VAL A 147 -4.72 -17.77 53.20
CA VAL A 147 -4.23 -17.33 51.88
C VAL A 147 -5.12 -17.89 50.77
N LEU A 148 -5.56 -19.13 50.89
CA LEU A 148 -6.48 -19.79 49.96
C LEU A 148 -7.79 -19.02 49.82
N ILE A 149 -8.40 -18.60 50.94
CA ILE A 149 -9.65 -17.81 50.92
C ILE A 149 -9.42 -16.45 50.24
N SER A 150 -8.33 -15.74 50.59
CA SER A 150 -7.99 -14.47 49.93
C SER A 150 -7.79 -14.62 48.43
N PHE A 151 -7.13 -15.69 48.00
CA PHE A 151 -6.92 -16.00 46.58
C PHE A 151 -8.22 -16.35 45.85
N ILE A 152 -9.14 -17.11 46.45
CA ILE A 152 -10.47 -17.36 45.86
C ILE A 152 -11.19 -16.03 45.61
N VAL A 153 -11.17 -15.10 46.58
CA VAL A 153 -11.78 -13.78 46.43
C VAL A 153 -11.12 -13.00 45.30
N ILE A 154 -9.79 -12.89 45.29
CA ILE A 154 -9.05 -12.15 44.25
C ILE A 154 -9.32 -12.73 42.87
N LYS A 155 -9.42 -14.06 42.74
CA LYS A 155 -9.70 -14.71 41.46
C LYS A 155 -11.10 -14.41 40.95
N VAL A 156 -12.12 -14.52 41.81
CA VAL A 156 -13.51 -14.21 41.43
C VAL A 156 -13.63 -12.74 41.04
N VAL A 157 -13.06 -11.83 41.84
CA VAL A 157 -13.10 -10.39 41.59
C VAL A 157 -12.34 -10.02 40.31
N SER A 158 -11.10 -10.47 40.16
CA SER A 158 -10.31 -10.19 38.95
C SER A 158 -10.94 -10.78 37.69
N GLY A 159 -11.54 -11.97 37.77
CA GLY A 159 -12.29 -12.58 36.67
C GLY A 159 -13.51 -11.74 36.28
N ALA A 160 -14.31 -11.30 37.26
CA ALA A 160 -15.47 -10.46 37.02
C ALA A 160 -15.08 -9.09 36.42
N ILE A 161 -14.02 -8.46 36.93
CA ILE A 161 -13.51 -7.19 36.38
C ILE A 161 -13.02 -7.39 34.95
N TYR A 162 -12.26 -8.45 34.67
CA TYR A 162 -11.78 -8.77 33.33
C TYR A 162 -12.95 -8.93 32.34
N THR A 163 -13.99 -9.68 32.72
CA THR A 163 -15.20 -9.83 31.89
C THR A 163 -15.95 -8.52 31.71
N TYR A 164 -16.09 -7.72 32.77
CA TYR A 164 -16.76 -6.43 32.69
C TYR A 164 -16.00 -5.45 31.78
N ALA A 165 -14.67 -5.40 31.87
CA ALA A 165 -13.84 -4.58 31.00
C ALA A 165 -13.98 -4.96 29.52
N ILE A 166 -14.19 -6.24 29.19
CA ILE A 166 -14.50 -6.69 27.81
C ILE A 166 -15.83 -6.12 27.30
N VAL A 167 -16.84 -6.01 28.16
CA VAL A 167 -18.13 -5.41 27.78
C VAL A 167 -17.98 -3.90 27.59
N VAL A 168 -17.21 -3.24 28.45
CA VAL A 168 -17.02 -1.78 28.36
C VAL A 168 -16.17 -1.42 27.13
N GLN A 169 -15.10 -2.16 26.84
CA GLN A 169 -14.26 -1.85 25.68
C GLN A 169 -15.02 -1.95 24.35
N SER A 170 -15.96 -2.91 24.20
CA SER A 170 -16.66 -3.14 22.93
C SER A 170 -17.56 -1.97 22.54
N THR A 171 -17.88 -1.11 23.51
CA THR A 171 -18.73 0.07 23.32
C THR A 171 -17.97 1.39 23.48
N ALA A 172 -16.78 1.40 24.07
CA ALA A 172 -16.07 2.62 24.46
C ALA A 172 -14.85 2.98 23.58
N VAL A 173 -14.27 2.01 22.85
CA VAL A 173 -13.03 2.20 22.06
C VAL A 173 -13.08 1.42 20.73
N LYS A 174 -12.40 1.93 19.71
CA LYS A 174 -12.23 1.25 18.42
C LYS A 174 -11.45 -0.07 18.62
N GLN A 175 -12.05 -1.19 18.26
CA GLN A 175 -11.48 -2.52 18.51
C GLN A 175 -10.16 -2.76 17.76
N ALA A 176 -10.04 -2.24 16.53
CA ALA A 176 -8.83 -2.34 15.72
C ALA A 176 -7.59 -1.73 16.39
N LYS A 177 -7.74 -0.64 17.15
CA LYS A 177 -6.64 -0.02 17.91
C LYS A 177 -6.39 -0.72 19.25
N PHE A 178 -7.46 -1.11 19.95
CA PHE A 178 -7.37 -1.58 21.33
C PHE A 178 -6.88 -3.02 21.46
N ILE A 179 -7.33 -3.93 20.59
CA ILE A 179 -7.09 -5.37 20.75
C ILE A 179 -5.60 -5.72 20.73
N PRO A 180 -4.78 -5.24 19.76
CA PRO A 180 -3.37 -5.58 19.72
C PRO A 180 -2.59 -4.93 20.87
N LEU A 181 -2.89 -3.67 21.19
CA LEU A 181 -2.35 -2.95 22.36
C LEU A 181 -2.56 -3.73 23.68
N ASN A 182 -3.75 -4.30 23.84
CA ASN A 182 -4.09 -5.10 25.00
C ASN A 182 -3.32 -6.43 25.03
N ALA A 183 -3.15 -7.09 23.88
CA ALA A 183 -2.36 -8.32 23.79
C ALA A 183 -0.89 -8.05 24.19
N THR A 184 -0.27 -7.01 23.65
CA THR A 184 1.11 -6.60 24.01
C THR A 184 1.24 -6.32 25.50
N THR A 185 0.31 -5.54 26.06
CA THR A 185 0.35 -5.16 27.48
C THR A 185 0.22 -6.39 28.38
N ILE A 186 -0.69 -7.32 28.06
CA ILE A 186 -0.86 -8.55 28.83
C ILE A 186 0.37 -9.45 28.74
N ILE A 187 0.93 -9.64 27.54
CA ILE A 187 2.10 -10.49 27.32
C ILE A 187 3.29 -9.97 28.13
N LEU A 188 3.58 -8.67 28.05
CA LEU A 188 4.70 -8.06 28.77
C LEU A 188 4.48 -8.05 30.29
N LEU A 189 3.27 -7.74 30.75
CA LEU A 189 2.97 -7.71 32.19
C LEU A 189 3.08 -9.11 32.82
N ASN A 190 2.69 -10.17 32.10
CA ASN A 190 2.87 -11.56 32.56
C ASN A 190 4.33 -12.01 32.53
N ALA A 191 5.13 -11.55 31.55
CA ALA A 191 6.57 -11.81 31.53
C ALA A 191 7.26 -11.24 32.78
N ILE A 192 6.98 -9.96 33.09
CA ILE A 192 7.51 -9.29 34.28
C ILE A 192 7.03 -9.99 35.56
N THR A 193 5.76 -10.38 35.61
CA THR A 193 5.20 -11.06 36.77
C THR A 193 5.81 -12.45 36.98
N GLY A 194 6.12 -13.18 35.90
CA GLY A 194 6.88 -14.43 35.96
C GLY A 194 8.27 -14.24 36.56
N VAL A 195 8.99 -13.21 36.12
CA VAL A 195 10.33 -12.91 36.65
C VAL A 195 10.28 -12.47 38.12
N ILE A 196 9.34 -11.59 38.50
CA ILE A 196 9.32 -10.98 39.84
C ILE A 196 8.67 -11.87 40.90
N ILE A 197 7.52 -12.49 40.60
CA ILE A 197 6.78 -13.31 41.59
C ILE A 197 7.19 -14.77 41.51
N TRP A 198 7.32 -15.33 40.31
CA TRP A 198 7.56 -16.77 40.10
C TRP A 198 9.03 -17.14 40.01
N GLU A 199 9.92 -16.16 40.15
CA GLU A 199 11.36 -16.32 40.05
C GLU A 199 11.81 -17.06 38.79
N ASP A 200 11.09 -16.85 37.67
CA ASP A 200 11.38 -17.47 36.37
C ASP A 200 12.83 -17.24 35.93
N TRP A 201 13.46 -16.16 36.43
CA TRP A 201 14.87 -15.81 36.24
C TRP A 201 15.87 -16.94 36.57
N ARG A 202 15.51 -17.88 37.44
CA ARG A 202 16.36 -19.02 37.81
C ARG A 202 16.38 -20.14 36.77
N VAL A 203 15.34 -20.24 35.94
CA VAL A 203 15.09 -21.37 35.03
C VAL A 203 14.91 -20.96 33.58
N ILE A 204 15.17 -19.69 33.25
CA ILE A 204 15.28 -19.22 31.86
C ILE A 204 16.53 -19.81 31.22
N SER A 205 16.34 -20.56 30.14
CA SER A 205 17.43 -21.24 29.41
C SER A 205 18.40 -20.27 28.74
N SER A 206 17.90 -19.13 28.24
CA SER A 206 18.72 -18.08 27.63
C SER A 206 18.09 -16.72 27.84
N TRP A 207 18.76 -15.84 28.60
CA TRP A 207 18.28 -14.47 28.84
C TRP A 207 18.18 -13.64 27.57
N VAL A 208 19.18 -13.73 26.70
CA VAL A 208 19.17 -13.02 25.42
C VAL A 208 18.05 -13.55 24.55
N GLY A 209 17.90 -14.88 24.46
CA GLY A 209 16.81 -15.52 23.72
C GLY A 209 15.44 -15.12 24.26
N TYR A 210 15.26 -15.11 25.58
CA TYR A 210 14.02 -14.74 26.25
C TYR A 210 13.61 -13.29 25.93
N VAL A 211 14.54 -12.34 26.08
CA VAL A 211 14.28 -10.93 25.76
C VAL A 211 13.99 -10.75 24.27
N CYS A 212 14.78 -11.38 23.38
CA CYS A 212 14.55 -11.32 21.94
C CYS A 212 13.18 -11.90 21.55
N VAL A 213 12.75 -12.99 22.16
CA VAL A 213 11.43 -13.58 21.88
C VAL A 213 10.31 -12.66 22.34
N PHE A 214 10.39 -12.04 23.52
CA PHE A 214 9.37 -11.06 23.93
C PHE A 214 9.37 -9.79 23.07
N LEU A 215 10.53 -9.37 22.55
CA LEU A 215 10.60 -8.30 21.55
C LEU A 215 9.95 -8.72 20.23
N LEU A 216 10.17 -9.96 19.76
CA LEU A 216 9.50 -10.49 18.58
C LEU A 216 7.98 -10.57 18.77
N LEU A 217 7.51 -11.00 19.95
CA LEU A 217 6.08 -10.99 20.27
C LEU A 217 5.51 -9.57 20.26
N ALA A 218 6.23 -8.59 20.81
CA ALA A 218 5.82 -7.18 20.79
C ALA A 218 5.79 -6.61 19.37
N LEU A 219 6.79 -6.91 18.54
CA LEU A 219 6.84 -6.52 17.12
C LEU A 219 5.72 -7.18 16.31
N GLY A 220 5.46 -8.47 16.57
CA GLY A 220 4.34 -9.17 15.95
C GLY A 220 3.00 -8.52 16.30
N CYS A 221 2.81 -8.08 17.55
CA CYS A 221 1.62 -7.33 17.94
C CYS A 221 1.59 -5.90 17.36
N ASP A 222 2.74 -5.25 17.15
CA ASP A 222 2.85 -3.95 16.48
C ASP A 222 2.41 -4.03 15.02
N LEU A 223 2.80 -5.10 14.31
CA LEU A 223 2.33 -5.39 12.95
C LEU A 223 0.81 -5.61 12.88
N LEU A 224 0.16 -6.02 13.98
CA LEU A 224 -1.29 -6.17 14.04
C LEU A 224 -2.02 -4.85 14.37
N LEU A 225 -1.31 -3.76 14.70
CA LEU A 225 -1.91 -2.46 14.96
C LEU A 225 -2.21 -1.71 13.67
N SER A 226 -3.34 -0.99 13.65
CA SER A 226 -3.59 0.03 12.65
C SER A 226 -2.86 1.37 12.93
N ALA A 227 -1.98 1.41 13.93
CA ALA A 227 -1.19 2.58 14.33
C ALA A 227 0.19 2.15 14.82
N ASN A 228 1.26 2.73 14.28
CA ASN A 228 2.64 2.35 14.61
C ASN A 228 3.02 2.74 16.06
N LEU A 229 3.31 1.77 16.92
CA LEU A 229 3.72 2.03 18.31
C LEU A 229 5.23 2.31 18.44
N LEU A 230 6.02 1.80 17.50
CA LEU A 230 7.49 1.76 17.58
C LEU A 230 8.21 2.67 16.58
N THR A 231 7.49 3.29 15.63
CA THR A 231 8.05 4.29 14.70
C THR A 231 7.64 5.71 15.11
N ASN A 232 8.38 6.71 14.62
CA ASN A 232 8.19 8.13 14.96
C ASN A 232 6.91 8.76 14.37
N ASP A 233 6.08 7.98 13.71
CA ASP A 233 5.02 8.49 12.84
C ASP A 233 3.74 8.88 13.61
N ASN A 234 3.73 8.70 14.93
CA ASN A 234 2.64 9.12 15.80
C ASN A 234 3.10 10.18 16.81
N ALA A 235 2.83 11.46 16.52
CA ALA A 235 2.94 12.53 17.51
C ALA A 235 1.92 12.40 18.66
N GLU A 236 0.86 11.58 18.49
CA GLU A 236 -0.27 11.53 19.42
C GLU A 236 -0.13 10.52 20.57
N LEU A 237 0.81 9.56 20.51
CA LEU A 237 1.04 8.60 21.59
C LEU A 237 2.40 8.83 22.30
N GLY A 238 2.53 10.00 22.92
CA GLY A 238 3.39 10.18 24.10
C GLY A 238 4.91 10.22 23.88
N ARG A 239 5.43 11.26 23.21
CA ARG A 239 6.76 11.80 23.53
C ARG A 239 6.65 13.08 24.35
N ALA A 240 6.63 12.92 25.67
CA ALA A 240 7.00 14.00 26.58
C ALA A 240 8.23 13.59 27.39
N LYS A 241 9.37 14.24 27.05
CA LYS A 241 10.51 14.59 27.93
C LYS A 241 11.63 13.60 28.28
N LEU A 242 11.56 12.28 28.06
CA LEU A 242 12.67 11.41 28.55
C LEU A 242 13.92 11.35 27.64
N MET A 243 13.77 11.51 26.32
CA MET A 243 14.85 11.33 25.32
C MET A 243 15.42 12.67 24.78
N ARG A 244 15.54 13.70 25.62
CA ARG A 244 16.16 15.00 25.24
C ARG A 244 17.61 15.15 25.69
N ARG A 245 18.25 14.10 26.24
CA ARG A 245 19.60 14.17 26.84
C ARG A 245 20.75 13.63 25.98
N PHE A 246 20.47 13.09 24.80
CA PHE A 246 21.51 12.58 23.89
C PHE A 246 21.22 13.04 22.45
N GLN A 247 21.47 14.32 22.17
CA GLN A 247 21.71 14.79 20.81
C GLN A 247 23.18 15.17 20.70
N LEU A 248 23.92 14.40 19.89
CA LEU A 248 25.20 14.83 19.36
C LEU A 248 24.90 15.87 18.28
N GLU A 249 25.30 17.12 18.50
CA GLU A 249 25.23 18.17 17.50
C GLU A 249 26.27 17.92 16.40
N ARG A 250 25.79 17.74 15.17
CA ARG A 250 26.63 17.85 13.97
C ARG A 250 26.28 19.17 13.28
N SER A 251 27.29 20.01 13.13
CA SER A 251 27.20 21.35 12.54
C SER A 251 26.89 21.29 11.04
N SER A 252 26.07 22.25 10.61
CA SER A 252 25.67 22.61 9.23
C SER A 252 24.41 21.93 8.68
N GLY A 253 23.30 22.69 8.73
CA GLY A 253 22.27 22.71 7.69
C GLY A 253 21.22 21.60 7.72
N SER A 254 20.34 21.59 8.72
CA SER A 254 19.06 20.87 8.63
C SER A 254 18.02 21.78 7.98
N ARG A 255 17.67 21.50 6.71
CA ARG A 255 16.30 21.73 6.25
C ARG A 255 15.47 20.57 6.79
N ASN A 256 14.44 20.88 7.58
CA ASN A 256 13.42 19.91 7.96
C ASN A 256 12.62 19.56 6.70
N LEU A 257 12.94 18.43 6.07
CA LEU A 257 12.25 17.95 4.86
C LEU A 257 10.87 17.31 5.16
N TYR A 258 10.41 17.36 6.41
CA TYR A 258 9.21 16.66 6.88
C TYR A 258 8.27 17.53 7.73
N SER A 259 8.50 18.86 7.83
CA SER A 259 7.55 19.73 8.54
C SER A 259 6.28 20.06 7.75
N ASP A 260 6.17 19.60 6.49
CA ASP A 260 5.03 19.89 5.61
C ASP A 260 4.09 18.69 5.40
N ILE A 261 4.30 17.56 6.10
CA ILE A 261 3.35 16.43 6.10
C ILE A 261 2.55 16.47 7.40
N ALA A 262 1.63 17.44 7.47
CA ALA A 262 0.47 17.31 8.35
C ALA A 262 -0.60 16.57 7.54
N ASP A 263 -1.29 15.60 8.13
CA ASP A 263 -2.47 14.96 7.53
C ASP A 263 -3.42 16.04 6.98
N TYR A 264 -3.48 16.12 5.65
CA TYR A 264 -4.24 17.12 4.91
C TYR A 264 -5.65 16.57 4.64
N GLU A 265 -6.45 16.42 5.69
CA GLU A 265 -7.91 16.35 5.53
C GLU A 265 -8.44 17.77 5.31
N GLY A 266 -8.57 18.18 4.05
CA GLY A 266 -9.04 19.52 3.69
C GLY A 266 -9.72 19.54 2.33
N GLU A 267 -10.99 19.97 2.29
CA GLU A 267 -11.74 20.15 1.04
C GLU A 267 -10.95 20.98 0.02
N PRO A 268 -10.86 20.59 -1.26
CA PRO A 268 -10.20 21.38 -2.29
C PRO A 268 -11.06 22.61 -2.58
N ILE A 269 -10.54 23.80 -2.27
CA ILE A 269 -11.27 25.08 -2.35
C ILE A 269 -10.60 26.10 -3.27
N GLY A 270 -9.40 25.78 -3.80
CA GLY A 270 -8.63 26.67 -4.66
C GLY A 270 -8.60 26.22 -6.12
N PRO A 271 -8.30 27.16 -7.06
CA PRO A 271 -7.97 26.78 -8.43
C PRO A 271 -6.73 25.88 -8.45
N TYR A 272 -6.56 25.14 -9.55
CA TYR A 272 -5.31 24.43 -9.83
C TYR A 272 -4.11 25.38 -9.75
N ARG A 273 -2.98 24.88 -9.28
CA ARG A 273 -1.68 25.53 -9.32
C ARG A 273 -0.63 24.60 -9.88
N LEU A 274 0.25 25.14 -10.70
CA LEU A 274 1.38 24.42 -11.25
C LEU A 274 2.32 24.00 -10.12
N VAL A 275 2.63 22.72 -10.06
CA VAL A 275 3.59 22.10 -9.12
C VAL A 275 4.90 21.82 -9.85
N GLU A 276 4.83 21.25 -11.04
CA GLU A 276 6.00 20.93 -11.87
C GLU A 276 5.70 21.23 -13.35
N ALA A 277 6.60 21.97 -14.00
CA ALA A 277 6.70 22.04 -15.46
C ALA A 277 8.01 21.34 -15.85
N GLN A 278 7.87 20.12 -16.35
CA GLN A 278 8.97 19.24 -16.70
C GLN A 278 9.17 19.35 -18.22
N GLU A 279 10.14 20.15 -18.66
CA GLU A 279 10.31 20.50 -20.07
C GLU A 279 11.75 20.88 -20.41
N GLY A 280 12.14 20.67 -21.67
CA GLY A 280 13.49 20.94 -22.15
C GLY A 280 14.60 20.31 -21.30
N HIS A 281 15.71 21.02 -21.12
CA HIS A 281 16.90 20.49 -20.43
C HIS A 281 16.70 20.13 -18.95
N ASN A 282 15.62 20.59 -18.31
CA ASN A 282 15.34 20.25 -16.91
C ASN A 282 14.55 18.95 -16.77
N PHE A 283 13.99 18.39 -17.86
CA PHE A 283 13.05 17.28 -17.82
C PHE A 283 13.58 16.08 -17.04
N PHE A 284 14.78 15.59 -17.38
CA PHE A 284 15.37 14.42 -16.75
C PHE A 284 15.69 14.63 -15.26
N SER A 285 15.79 15.88 -14.77
CA SER A 285 16.07 16.17 -13.36
C SER A 285 14.91 15.83 -12.41
N PHE A 286 13.70 15.62 -12.94
CA PHE A 286 12.52 15.20 -12.19
C PHE A 286 12.45 13.68 -11.98
N TYR A 287 13.33 12.91 -12.62
CA TYR A 287 13.26 11.46 -12.69
C TYR A 287 14.55 10.79 -12.20
N ASP A 288 14.40 9.56 -11.73
CA ASP A 288 15.50 8.61 -11.60
C ASP A 288 15.41 7.59 -12.76
N PHE A 289 16.57 7.25 -13.34
CA PHE A 289 16.65 6.22 -14.37
C PHE A 289 16.72 4.85 -13.70
N TYR A 290 15.73 4.01 -13.98
CA TYR A 290 15.75 2.63 -13.53
C TYR A 290 16.77 1.82 -14.35
N ASP A 291 17.73 1.19 -13.67
CA ASP A 291 18.77 0.36 -14.29
C ASP A 291 18.54 -1.11 -13.89
N GLY A 292 18.08 -1.91 -14.84
CA GLY A 292 17.74 -3.31 -14.57
C GLY A 292 16.80 -3.94 -15.59
N PRO A 293 16.51 -5.24 -15.42
CA PRO A 293 15.53 -5.94 -16.24
C PRO A 293 14.12 -5.41 -15.96
N ASP A 294 13.21 -5.58 -16.91
CA ASP A 294 11.80 -5.29 -16.68
C ASP A 294 11.20 -6.13 -15.53
N SER A 295 10.09 -5.66 -14.96
CA SER A 295 9.46 -6.33 -13.82
C SER A 295 9.09 -7.77 -14.16
N ILE A 296 9.04 -8.66 -13.15
CA ILE A 296 8.64 -10.06 -13.38
C ILE A 296 7.20 -10.18 -13.93
N GLY A 297 6.33 -9.20 -13.63
CA GLY A 297 4.94 -9.19 -14.10
C GLY A 297 4.80 -8.81 -15.57
N SER A 298 5.59 -7.84 -16.03
CA SER A 298 5.59 -7.36 -17.42
C SER A 298 6.51 -8.21 -18.30
N ALA A 299 7.67 -8.60 -17.77
CA ALA A 299 8.67 -9.48 -18.38
C ALA A 299 9.06 -9.08 -19.81
N GLY A 300 9.18 -7.77 -20.07
CA GLY A 300 9.62 -7.25 -21.36
C GLY A 300 11.01 -7.74 -21.78
N TYR A 301 11.22 -7.89 -23.09
CA TYR A 301 12.49 -8.27 -23.71
C TYR A 301 13.41 -7.07 -23.90
N ASN A 302 13.66 -6.37 -22.81
CA ASN A 302 14.49 -5.18 -22.75
C ASN A 302 15.29 -5.09 -21.46
N MET A 303 16.36 -4.30 -21.49
CA MET A 303 17.13 -3.90 -20.33
C MET A 303 17.01 -2.39 -20.19
N TYR A 304 16.49 -1.92 -19.07
CA TYR A 304 16.51 -0.50 -18.77
C TYR A 304 17.91 -0.12 -18.30
N VAL A 305 18.39 1.04 -18.75
CA VAL A 305 19.77 1.48 -18.51
C VAL A 305 19.81 2.77 -17.68
N SER A 306 20.90 2.94 -16.93
CA SER A 306 21.23 4.17 -16.20
C SER A 306 21.34 5.40 -17.12
N GLU A 307 21.21 6.59 -16.53
CA GLU A 307 21.33 7.88 -17.23
C GLU A 307 22.65 7.99 -18.00
N GLU A 308 23.77 7.62 -17.39
CA GLU A 308 25.09 7.67 -18.03
C GLU A 308 25.15 6.79 -19.27
N LYS A 309 24.54 5.59 -19.20
CA LYS A 309 24.50 4.66 -20.32
C LYS A 309 23.53 5.11 -21.40
N ALA A 310 22.39 5.68 -21.02
CA ALA A 310 21.42 6.24 -21.95
C ALA A 310 22.01 7.39 -22.77
N VAL A 311 22.82 8.25 -22.14
CA VAL A 311 23.57 9.32 -22.82
C VAL A 311 24.67 8.76 -23.73
N GLU A 312 25.41 7.73 -23.28
CA GLU A 312 26.43 7.06 -24.12
C GLU A 312 25.82 6.44 -25.38
N LEU A 313 24.63 5.85 -25.26
CA LEU A 313 23.88 5.23 -26.36
C LEU A 313 23.09 6.24 -27.20
N ASP A 314 23.08 7.53 -26.82
CA ASP A 314 22.30 8.59 -27.47
C ASP A 314 20.77 8.34 -27.48
N ILE A 315 20.28 7.59 -26.49
CA ILE A 315 18.86 7.24 -26.35
C ILE A 315 18.08 8.16 -25.40
N ALA A 316 18.74 9.02 -24.63
CA ALA A 316 18.10 10.07 -23.81
C ALA A 316 18.72 11.44 -24.14
N LYS A 317 17.96 12.33 -24.79
CA LYS A 317 18.46 13.66 -25.18
C LYS A 317 17.36 14.70 -25.27
N VAL A 318 17.80 15.96 -25.28
CA VAL A 318 16.94 17.12 -25.53
C VAL A 318 17.40 17.77 -26.83
N ILE A 319 16.48 17.96 -27.77
CA ILE A 319 16.76 18.51 -29.10
C ILE A 319 15.83 19.71 -29.32
N THR A 320 16.40 20.86 -29.67
CA THR A 320 15.62 22.00 -30.12
C THR A 320 15.17 21.77 -31.57
N GLU A 321 13.87 21.66 -31.79
CA GLU A 321 13.27 21.49 -33.11
C GLU A 321 12.12 22.47 -33.31
N THR A 322 11.74 22.73 -34.55
CA THR A 322 10.54 23.52 -34.84
C THR A 322 9.31 22.73 -34.44
N ASP A 323 8.52 23.28 -33.52
CA ASP A 323 7.23 22.72 -33.17
C ASP A 323 6.27 22.85 -34.36
N PRO A 324 5.68 21.73 -34.85
CA PRO A 324 4.79 21.75 -36.01
C PRO A 324 3.52 22.59 -35.79
N LEU A 325 3.15 22.90 -34.54
CA LEU A 325 1.98 23.73 -34.24
C LEU A 325 2.30 25.21 -34.15
N SER A 326 3.21 25.60 -33.25
CA SER A 326 3.55 27.02 -33.08
C SER A 326 4.42 27.56 -34.21
N GLY A 327 5.20 26.70 -34.88
CA GLY A 327 6.23 27.10 -35.84
C GLY A 327 7.48 27.67 -35.16
N ASP A 328 7.53 27.68 -33.83
CA ASP A 328 8.65 28.19 -33.04
C ASP A 328 9.64 27.07 -32.70
N PRO A 329 10.93 27.40 -32.48
CA PRO A 329 11.90 26.45 -31.96
C PRO A 329 11.60 26.11 -30.49
N VAL A 330 11.39 24.84 -30.19
CA VAL A 330 11.07 24.30 -28.87
C VAL A 330 12.01 23.14 -28.54
N ASP A 331 12.39 23.02 -27.27
CA ASP A 331 13.17 21.89 -26.77
C ASP A 331 12.27 20.66 -26.56
N PHE A 332 12.48 19.61 -27.37
CA PHE A 332 11.82 18.33 -27.21
C PHE A 332 12.71 17.33 -26.49
N VAL A 333 12.11 16.53 -25.62
CA VAL A 333 12.76 15.41 -24.95
C VAL A 333 12.56 14.17 -25.81
N HIS A 334 13.66 13.55 -26.21
CA HIS A 334 13.65 12.31 -26.97
C HIS A 334 14.11 11.14 -26.10
N MET A 335 13.32 10.07 -26.08
CA MET A 335 13.64 8.81 -25.43
C MET A 335 13.50 7.66 -26.43
N TYR A 336 14.64 7.13 -26.86
CA TYR A 336 14.75 6.03 -27.82
C TYR A 336 15.04 4.70 -27.12
N SER A 337 15.29 3.67 -27.92
CA SER A 337 15.87 2.40 -27.52
C SER A 337 17.08 2.08 -28.41
N ALA A 338 17.97 1.18 -27.96
CA ALA A 338 19.15 0.79 -28.72
C ALA A 338 19.29 -0.74 -28.81
N PRO A 339 19.66 -1.29 -29.98
CA PRO A 339 19.90 -2.72 -30.11
C PRO A 339 21.14 -3.15 -29.32
N THR A 340 21.10 -4.37 -28.79
CA THR A 340 22.28 -5.02 -28.22
C THR A 340 22.84 -6.04 -29.20
N LYS A 341 24.12 -6.40 -29.07
CA LYS A 341 24.75 -7.40 -29.96
C LYS A 341 24.07 -8.77 -29.88
N LYS A 342 23.49 -9.09 -28.74
CA LYS A 342 22.75 -10.31 -28.44
C LYS A 342 21.92 -10.08 -27.18
N GLY A 343 20.69 -10.59 -27.18
CA GLY A 343 19.80 -10.53 -26.03
C GLY A 343 18.83 -9.34 -26.07
N PRO A 344 18.31 -8.93 -24.91
CA PRO A 344 17.29 -7.89 -24.81
C PRO A 344 17.78 -6.53 -25.32
N ARG A 345 16.86 -5.72 -25.83
CA ARG A 345 17.11 -4.36 -26.33
C ARG A 345 17.32 -3.37 -25.16
N ASP A 346 18.29 -2.47 -25.26
CA ASP A 346 18.48 -1.41 -24.27
C ASP A 346 17.36 -0.37 -24.41
N SER A 347 16.76 0.07 -23.30
CA SER A 347 15.64 1.00 -23.27
C SER A 347 15.67 1.88 -22.02
N ILE A 348 14.69 2.79 -21.88
CA ILE A 348 14.58 3.72 -20.77
C ILE A 348 13.31 3.46 -19.96
N ARG A 349 13.46 3.48 -18.63
CA ARG A 349 12.37 3.64 -17.66
C ARG A 349 12.74 4.79 -16.73
N LEU A 350 11.92 5.84 -16.74
CA LEU A 350 12.06 7.00 -15.87
C LEU A 350 11.05 6.90 -14.74
N GLU A 351 11.50 7.10 -13.51
CA GLU A 351 10.66 7.04 -12.32
C GLU A 351 10.69 8.39 -11.60
N GLY A 352 9.53 9.03 -11.49
CA GLY A 352 9.40 10.37 -10.92
C GLY A 352 9.87 10.41 -9.47
N ARG A 353 10.64 11.46 -9.13
CA ARG A 353 11.15 11.67 -7.77
C ARG A 353 10.06 12.13 -6.80
N ARG A 354 9.08 12.88 -7.32
CA ARG A 354 7.97 13.38 -6.52
C ARG A 354 6.86 12.32 -6.41
N ARG A 355 6.28 12.24 -5.23
CA ARG A 355 5.13 11.40 -4.91
C ARG A 355 3.86 12.26 -4.82
N PHE A 356 2.73 11.72 -5.24
CA PHE A 356 1.45 12.39 -5.35
C PHE A 356 0.33 11.54 -4.73
N ASP A 357 -0.65 12.22 -4.13
CA ASP A 357 -1.89 11.63 -3.60
C ASP A 357 -3.16 12.16 -4.30
N HIS A 358 -2.96 13.09 -5.23
CA HIS A 358 -3.95 13.72 -6.10
C HIS A 358 -3.21 14.64 -7.07
N GLY A 359 -3.88 15.04 -8.15
CA GLY A 359 -3.34 16.04 -9.07
C GLY A 359 -3.96 15.97 -10.45
N LEU A 360 -3.55 16.92 -11.28
CA LEU A 360 -3.83 16.94 -12.70
C LEU A 360 -2.50 16.82 -13.44
N PHE A 361 -2.36 15.75 -14.22
CA PHE A 361 -1.15 15.37 -14.94
C PHE A 361 -1.40 15.53 -16.43
N ILE A 362 -0.56 16.29 -17.13
CA ILE A 362 -0.73 16.61 -18.54
C ILE A 362 0.55 16.25 -19.28
N LEU A 363 0.45 15.37 -20.28
CA LEU A 363 1.52 14.99 -21.20
C LEU A 363 1.25 15.63 -22.57
N ASP A 364 2.15 16.51 -23.03
CA ASP A 364 2.19 16.99 -24.41
C ASP A 364 3.27 16.22 -25.18
N VAL A 365 2.84 15.37 -26.11
CA VAL A 365 3.69 14.44 -26.85
C VAL A 365 3.54 14.65 -28.35
N ARG A 366 4.66 14.76 -29.06
CA ARG A 366 4.74 14.93 -30.53
C ARG A 366 5.07 13.66 -31.27
N HIS A 367 5.59 12.66 -30.56
CA HIS A 367 5.79 11.32 -31.07
C HIS A 367 5.67 10.30 -29.93
N GLN A 368 4.92 9.23 -30.18
CA GLN A 368 4.77 8.09 -29.29
C GLN A 368 5.44 6.87 -29.93
N PRO A 369 6.01 5.95 -29.13
CA PRO A 369 6.53 4.72 -29.67
C PRO A 369 5.43 3.93 -30.39
N ASP A 370 5.70 3.51 -31.62
CA ASP A 370 4.79 2.72 -32.45
C ASP A 370 5.51 1.49 -33.02
N GLY A 371 4.74 0.42 -33.24
CA GLY A 371 5.18 -0.71 -34.05
C GLY A 371 5.12 -2.05 -33.33
N CYS A 372 5.28 -3.12 -34.10
CA CYS A 372 5.22 -4.49 -33.59
C CYS A 372 6.25 -4.75 -32.48
N GLY A 373 5.84 -5.44 -31.41
CA GLY A 373 6.70 -5.76 -30.27
C GLY A 373 6.97 -4.61 -29.30
N VAL A 374 6.42 -3.41 -29.54
CA VAL A 374 6.57 -2.23 -28.67
C VAL A 374 5.50 -2.24 -27.58
N TRP A 375 5.85 -1.79 -26.36
CA TRP A 375 4.93 -1.59 -25.24
C TRP A 375 5.30 -0.30 -24.47
N PRO A 376 4.85 0.88 -24.94
CA PRO A 376 5.05 2.15 -24.25
C PRO A 376 4.00 2.39 -23.16
N ALA A 377 4.41 3.07 -22.08
CA ALA A 377 3.48 3.53 -21.06
C ALA A 377 3.89 4.88 -20.44
N PHE A 378 2.90 5.73 -20.18
CA PHE A 378 2.94 6.89 -19.29
C PHE A 378 1.88 6.72 -18.22
N TRP A 379 2.29 6.55 -16.98
CA TRP A 379 1.44 5.99 -15.92
C TRP A 379 1.86 6.47 -14.53
N LEU A 380 0.99 6.23 -13.55
CA LEU A 380 1.22 6.55 -12.14
C LEU A 380 1.19 5.27 -11.31
N THR A 381 2.12 5.11 -10.37
CA THR A 381 2.15 3.91 -9.51
C THR A 381 2.95 4.11 -8.23
N ASP A 382 2.73 3.23 -7.25
CA ASP A 382 3.64 3.00 -6.12
C ASP A 382 4.12 1.54 -6.16
N GLU A 383 5.20 1.31 -6.90
CA GLU A 383 5.71 -0.04 -7.19
C GLU A 383 6.08 -0.83 -5.94
N ALA A 384 6.49 -0.15 -4.86
CA ALA A 384 6.83 -0.79 -3.60
C ALA A 384 5.60 -1.40 -2.90
N ALA A 385 4.41 -0.86 -3.18
CA ALA A 385 3.14 -1.26 -2.57
C ALA A 385 2.11 -1.79 -3.59
N TRP A 386 2.48 -1.94 -4.86
CA TRP A 386 1.60 -2.42 -5.91
C TRP A 386 1.03 -3.83 -5.61
N PRO A 387 -0.25 -4.13 -5.89
CA PRO A 387 -1.28 -3.23 -6.45
C PRO A 387 -2.11 -2.51 -5.35
N ARG A 388 -1.66 -2.51 -4.08
CA ARG A 388 -2.43 -1.96 -2.95
C ARG A 388 -2.60 -0.44 -3.03
N ASN A 389 -1.56 0.24 -3.48
CA ASN A 389 -1.53 1.69 -3.67
C ASN A 389 -1.85 2.10 -5.12
N GLY A 390 -2.28 1.12 -5.92
CA GLY A 390 -2.86 1.34 -7.22
C GLY A 390 -1.85 1.59 -8.32
N GLU A 391 -2.38 1.55 -9.53
CA GLU A 391 -1.77 1.95 -10.78
C GLU A 391 -2.80 2.75 -11.59
N VAL A 392 -2.35 3.78 -12.28
CA VAL A 392 -3.17 4.54 -13.22
C VAL A 392 -2.40 4.70 -14.52
N ASP A 393 -2.81 3.95 -15.55
CA ASP A 393 -2.25 4.07 -16.89
C ASP A 393 -2.96 5.22 -17.59
N ILE A 394 -2.23 6.30 -17.89
CA ILE A 394 -2.77 7.49 -18.54
C ILE A 394 -2.73 7.32 -20.06
N LEU A 395 -1.65 6.72 -20.54
CA LEU A 395 -1.44 6.36 -21.93
C LEU A 395 -0.68 5.04 -21.95
N GLU A 396 -1.33 4.00 -22.44
CA GLU A 396 -0.71 2.71 -22.72
C GLU A 396 -1.23 2.15 -24.05
N GLY A 397 -0.39 1.35 -24.70
CA GLY A 397 -0.82 0.39 -25.70
C GLY A 397 0.31 -0.57 -26.06
N VAL A 398 0.04 -1.46 -27.02
CA VAL A 398 1.03 -2.45 -27.45
C VAL A 398 1.01 -2.66 -28.95
N ASN A 399 2.14 -3.11 -29.50
CA ASN A 399 2.30 -3.34 -30.94
C ASN A 399 1.94 -2.07 -31.74
N GLY A 400 1.33 -2.22 -32.91
CA GLY A 400 0.80 -1.11 -33.70
C GLY A 400 -0.66 -0.76 -33.35
N GLN A 401 -1.04 -0.81 -32.07
CA GLN A 401 -2.36 -0.37 -31.64
C GLN A 401 -2.50 1.14 -31.84
N THR A 402 -3.69 1.56 -32.27
CA THR A 402 -3.97 2.97 -32.63
C THR A 402 -5.03 3.63 -31.75
N ALA A 403 -5.46 2.92 -30.71
CA ALA A 403 -6.42 3.39 -29.72
C ALA A 403 -5.74 3.39 -28.34
N ALA A 404 -5.68 4.54 -27.68
CA ALA A 404 -5.06 4.65 -26.37
C ALA A 404 -5.94 3.99 -25.30
N LYS A 405 -5.28 3.42 -24.30
CA LYS A 405 -5.94 2.86 -23.13
C LYS A 405 -5.66 3.73 -21.92
N THR A 406 -6.73 3.98 -21.15
CA THR A 406 -6.62 4.45 -19.77
C THR A 406 -7.10 3.33 -18.87
N ALA A 407 -6.27 2.88 -17.92
CA ALA A 407 -6.61 1.77 -17.04
C ALA A 407 -6.33 2.07 -15.57
N LEU A 408 -7.07 1.42 -14.68
CA LEU A 408 -6.73 1.37 -13.25
C LEU A 408 -6.49 -0.08 -12.82
N HIS A 409 -5.43 -0.27 -12.04
CA HIS A 409 -5.10 -1.55 -11.43
C HIS A 409 -5.10 -1.39 -9.91
N THR A 410 -5.86 -2.21 -9.20
CA THR A 410 -6.01 -2.13 -7.76
C THR A 410 -5.94 -3.50 -7.09
N SER A 411 -5.86 -3.51 -5.76
CA SER A 411 -6.30 -4.65 -4.96
C SER A 411 -7.82 -4.88 -5.10
N ASP A 412 -8.34 -5.96 -4.50
CA ASP A 412 -9.76 -6.31 -4.53
C ASP A 412 -10.68 -5.17 -4.02
N LYS A 413 -11.95 -5.19 -4.45
CA LYS A 413 -13.04 -4.25 -4.11
C LYS A 413 -12.93 -2.87 -4.75
N CYS A 414 -12.57 -2.85 -6.02
CA CYS A 414 -12.70 -1.70 -6.89
C CYS A 414 -13.41 -2.13 -8.18
N ASP A 415 -14.71 -1.84 -8.25
CA ASP A 415 -15.58 -2.19 -9.37
C ASP A 415 -16.34 -0.96 -9.86
N MET A 416 -16.27 -0.69 -11.17
CA MET A 416 -16.95 0.43 -11.82
C MET A 416 -18.38 0.08 -12.22
N TYR A 417 -18.74 -1.20 -12.19
CA TYR A 417 -20.07 -1.68 -12.56
C TYR A 417 -21.16 -0.98 -11.74
N ALA A 418 -22.16 -0.42 -12.44
CA ALA A 418 -23.26 0.36 -11.88
C ALA A 418 -22.87 1.66 -11.13
N HIS A 419 -21.58 2.01 -11.06
CA HIS A 419 -21.09 3.25 -10.45
C HIS A 419 -20.69 4.31 -11.48
N VAL A 420 -20.47 3.90 -12.74
CA VAL A 420 -20.20 4.80 -13.86
C VAL A 420 -21.35 4.74 -14.87
N SER A 421 -21.90 5.90 -15.23
CA SER A 421 -22.94 6.00 -16.25
C SER A 421 -22.33 5.92 -17.65
N PRO A 422 -22.98 5.28 -18.64
CA PRO A 422 -22.49 5.25 -20.03
C PRO A 422 -22.25 6.63 -20.66
N TRP A 423 -22.87 7.69 -20.12
CA TRP A 423 -22.70 9.06 -20.63
C TRP A 423 -21.64 9.88 -19.89
N SER A 424 -20.96 9.28 -18.90
CA SER A 424 -19.94 9.95 -18.08
C SER A 424 -18.59 10.06 -18.76
N MET A 425 -18.35 9.30 -19.82
CA MET A 425 -17.12 9.29 -20.61
C MET A 425 -17.43 9.12 -22.11
N THR A 426 -16.48 9.48 -22.98
CA THR A 426 -16.61 9.29 -24.44
C THR A 426 -16.10 7.92 -24.89
N GLY A 427 -15.14 7.33 -24.19
CA GLY A 427 -14.73 5.95 -24.38
C GLY A 427 -15.74 4.95 -23.80
N ASP A 428 -15.47 3.67 -24.02
CA ASP A 428 -16.20 2.52 -23.49
C ASP A 428 -15.24 1.58 -22.74
N TRP A 429 -15.78 0.67 -21.92
CA TRP A 429 -14.97 -0.38 -21.32
C TRP A 429 -14.40 -1.33 -22.39
N GLU A 430 -13.11 -1.68 -22.30
CA GLU A 430 -12.50 -2.68 -23.17
C GLU A 430 -13.26 -4.00 -23.04
N TRP A 431 -13.57 -4.62 -24.16
CA TRP A 431 -14.24 -5.92 -24.18
C TRP A 431 -13.23 -7.05 -24.10
N VAL A 432 -13.22 -7.72 -22.95
CA VAL A 432 -12.38 -8.88 -22.72
C VAL A 432 -13.02 -10.12 -23.33
N THR A 433 -12.23 -10.84 -24.13
CA THR A 433 -12.62 -12.13 -24.76
C THR A 433 -11.49 -13.14 -24.58
N GLY A 434 -11.82 -14.44 -24.68
CA GLY A 434 -10.84 -15.52 -24.63
C GLY A 434 -10.42 -15.93 -23.22
N ILE A 435 -11.12 -15.46 -22.19
CA ILE A 435 -10.84 -15.82 -20.79
C ILE A 435 -10.98 -17.34 -20.64
N PRO A 436 -9.98 -18.06 -20.10
CA PRO A 436 -10.06 -19.50 -19.92
C PRO A 436 -11.27 -19.89 -19.06
N ASN A 437 -12.05 -20.86 -19.54
CA ASN A 437 -13.16 -21.40 -18.78
C ASN A 437 -12.64 -22.01 -17.47
N GLN A 438 -13.22 -21.60 -16.33
CA GLN A 438 -12.74 -21.99 -15.00
C GLN A 438 -12.75 -23.51 -14.74
N PHE A 439 -13.54 -24.29 -15.50
CA PHE A 439 -13.64 -25.75 -15.36
C PHE A 439 -12.78 -26.52 -16.36
N THR A 440 -12.62 -26.02 -17.59
CA THR A 440 -11.89 -26.75 -18.65
C THR A 440 -10.49 -26.20 -18.92
N GLY A 441 -10.21 -24.94 -18.54
CA GLY A 441 -8.98 -24.24 -18.89
C GLY A 441 -8.89 -23.83 -20.36
N GLU A 442 -9.91 -24.13 -21.18
CA GLU A 442 -9.93 -23.76 -22.60
C GLU A 442 -10.36 -22.29 -22.76
N PRO A 443 -9.70 -21.49 -23.61
CA PRO A 443 -10.10 -20.11 -23.90
C PRO A 443 -11.55 -20.00 -24.40
N ASP A 444 -12.37 -19.16 -23.75
CA ASP A 444 -13.74 -18.87 -24.19
C ASP A 444 -13.82 -17.58 -25.01
N PHE A 445 -13.88 -17.72 -26.33
CA PHE A 445 -14.04 -16.60 -27.26
C PHE A 445 -15.51 -16.24 -27.54
N LYS A 446 -16.48 -16.98 -26.99
CA LYS A 446 -17.91 -16.72 -27.21
C LYS A 446 -18.49 -15.74 -26.20
N THR A 447 -17.87 -15.65 -25.04
CA THR A 447 -18.26 -14.72 -23.98
C THR A 447 -17.35 -13.49 -24.03
N ALA A 448 -17.97 -12.32 -24.16
CA ALA A 448 -17.30 -11.03 -24.03
C ALA A 448 -17.84 -10.32 -22.80
N LYS A 449 -16.97 -9.71 -21.99
CA LYS A 449 -17.34 -8.90 -20.82
C LYS A 449 -16.58 -7.59 -20.83
N PRO A 450 -17.18 -6.49 -20.36
CA PRO A 450 -16.44 -5.24 -20.16
C PRO A 450 -15.37 -5.42 -19.07
N ALA A 451 -14.22 -4.79 -19.26
CA ALA A 451 -13.18 -4.64 -18.24
C ALA A 451 -13.54 -3.48 -17.30
N ASP A 452 -14.58 -3.65 -16.47
CA ASP A 452 -15.05 -2.63 -15.53
C ASP A 452 -14.61 -2.89 -14.07
N ASN A 453 -13.90 -3.99 -13.81
CA ASN A 453 -13.36 -4.31 -12.49
C ASN A 453 -11.85 -4.03 -12.42
N CYS A 454 -11.44 -3.14 -11.53
CA CYS A 454 -10.05 -2.68 -11.46
C CYS A 454 -9.13 -3.64 -10.70
N TRP A 455 -9.69 -4.67 -10.06
CA TRP A 455 -8.89 -5.66 -9.36
C TRP A 455 -8.05 -6.49 -10.33
N VAL A 456 -6.74 -6.51 -10.13
CA VAL A 456 -5.79 -7.25 -10.98
C VAL A 456 -6.02 -8.77 -11.06
N MET A 457 -6.83 -9.34 -10.16
CA MET A 457 -7.19 -10.77 -10.19
C MET A 457 -8.70 -10.99 -10.42
N ALA A 458 -9.39 -10.03 -11.04
CA ALA A 458 -10.81 -10.16 -11.36
C ALA A 458 -11.09 -11.42 -12.20
N GLN A 459 -12.01 -12.28 -11.73
CA GLN A 459 -12.28 -13.60 -12.33
C GLN A 459 -12.90 -13.56 -13.74
N HIS A 460 -13.35 -12.39 -14.18
CA HIS A 460 -14.06 -12.18 -15.44
C HIS A 460 -13.27 -11.33 -16.42
N GLN A 461 -11.97 -11.18 -16.17
CA GLN A 461 -11.01 -10.46 -17.00
C GLN A 461 -9.72 -11.29 -17.10
N TRP A 462 -8.77 -10.86 -17.93
CA TRP A 462 -7.43 -11.42 -17.88
C TRP A 462 -6.74 -11.07 -16.56
N ALA A 463 -5.78 -11.90 -16.16
CA ALA A 463 -4.90 -11.54 -15.05
C ALA A 463 -4.18 -10.23 -15.38
N ASN A 464 -4.24 -9.29 -14.45
CA ASN A 464 -3.75 -7.93 -14.60
C ASN A 464 -4.41 -7.09 -15.71
N GLU A 465 -5.66 -7.38 -16.10
CA GLU A 465 -6.36 -6.53 -17.08
C GLU A 465 -6.67 -5.13 -16.52
N GLY A 466 -7.03 -5.04 -15.24
CA GLY A 466 -7.54 -3.80 -14.65
C GLY A 466 -8.91 -3.40 -15.22
N CYS A 467 -9.40 -2.23 -14.82
CA CYS A 467 -10.57 -1.65 -15.44
C CYS A 467 -10.10 -0.67 -16.51
N THR A 468 -10.44 -0.93 -17.76
CA THR A 468 -9.76 -0.32 -18.91
C THR A 468 -10.76 0.35 -19.81
N ALA A 469 -10.60 1.66 -19.99
CA ALA A 469 -11.39 2.47 -20.90
C ALA A 469 -10.63 2.67 -22.22
N ILE A 470 -11.36 2.50 -23.32
CA ILE A 470 -10.86 2.62 -24.69
C ILE A 470 -11.97 3.16 -25.60
N HIS A 471 -11.61 3.87 -26.65
CA HIS A 471 -12.54 4.36 -27.67
C HIS A 471 -12.35 3.59 -28.99
N ASP A 472 -13.40 3.50 -29.80
CA ASP A 472 -13.32 2.95 -31.17
C ASP A 472 -12.51 3.82 -32.15
N ARG A 473 -12.04 4.99 -31.70
CA ARG A 473 -11.20 5.93 -32.43
C ARG A 473 -9.80 5.35 -32.62
N ASN A 474 -9.42 5.22 -33.88
CA ASN A 474 -8.11 4.69 -34.30
C ASN A 474 -7.06 5.79 -34.52
N ASP A 475 -7.25 6.96 -33.92
CA ASP A 475 -6.39 8.13 -34.03
C ASP A 475 -5.93 8.66 -32.66
N THR A 476 -5.94 7.79 -31.64
CA THR A 476 -5.64 8.17 -30.25
C THR A 476 -4.36 7.53 -29.69
N LEU A 477 -3.64 6.72 -30.47
CA LEU A 477 -2.32 6.18 -30.12
C LEU A 477 -1.46 5.94 -31.38
N GLY A 478 -0.14 5.93 -31.22
CA GLY A 478 0.79 5.36 -32.20
C GLY A 478 0.90 6.16 -33.49
N ALA A 479 1.15 5.48 -34.62
CA ALA A 479 1.42 6.13 -35.90
C ALA A 479 0.38 7.20 -36.31
N PRO A 480 -0.94 7.00 -36.17
CA PRO A 480 -1.92 8.04 -36.47
C PRO A 480 -1.76 9.33 -35.64
N VAL A 481 -1.33 9.25 -34.39
CA VAL A 481 -1.05 10.43 -33.55
C VAL A 481 0.22 11.12 -34.03
N ASN A 482 1.26 10.33 -34.33
CA ASN A 482 2.54 10.82 -34.82
C ASN A 482 2.39 11.56 -36.17
N ASP A 483 1.61 10.99 -37.10
CA ASP A 483 1.32 11.55 -38.42
C ASP A 483 0.55 12.89 -38.35
N ASN A 484 -0.20 13.12 -37.27
CA ASN A 484 -0.98 14.35 -37.06
C ASN A 484 -0.29 15.37 -36.14
N GLY A 485 1.01 15.20 -35.90
CA GLY A 485 1.82 16.16 -35.14
C GLY A 485 1.68 16.04 -33.62
N GLY A 486 1.21 14.90 -33.12
CA GLY A 486 1.14 14.59 -31.70
C GLY A 486 -0.26 14.64 -31.09
N GLY A 487 -0.29 14.56 -29.77
CA GLY A 487 -1.49 14.64 -28.97
C GLY A 487 -1.21 15.07 -27.53
N VAL A 488 -2.28 15.41 -26.81
CA VAL A 488 -2.21 15.75 -25.38
C VAL A 488 -3.07 14.80 -24.57
N TYR A 489 -2.48 14.25 -23.51
CA TYR A 489 -3.11 13.28 -22.62
C TYR A 489 -3.14 13.87 -21.22
N ALA A 490 -4.33 14.00 -20.66
CA ALA A 490 -4.52 14.57 -19.33
C ALA A 490 -5.20 13.57 -18.40
N LEU A 491 -4.79 13.53 -17.13
CA LEU A 491 -5.43 12.77 -16.07
C LEU A 491 -5.70 13.68 -14.87
N GLU A 492 -6.97 13.84 -14.50
CA GLU A 492 -7.40 14.43 -13.23
C GLU A 492 -7.64 13.31 -12.21
N TRP A 493 -6.80 13.21 -11.19
CA TRP A 493 -7.01 12.38 -10.01
C TRP A 493 -7.47 13.25 -8.85
N ASP A 494 -8.77 13.19 -8.55
CA ASP A 494 -9.45 14.05 -7.58
C ASP A 494 -10.29 13.18 -6.62
N PRO A 495 -9.67 12.59 -5.57
CA PRO A 495 -10.37 11.72 -4.62
C PRO A 495 -11.48 12.46 -3.86
N GLU A 496 -11.35 13.76 -3.70
CA GLU A 496 -12.33 14.63 -3.03
C GLU A 496 -13.59 14.82 -3.86
N ASN A 497 -13.45 14.95 -5.18
CA ASN A 497 -14.58 14.90 -6.12
C ASN A 497 -14.92 13.47 -6.57
N LYS A 498 -14.42 12.46 -5.85
CA LYS A 498 -14.78 11.05 -6.03
C LYS A 498 -14.53 10.52 -7.45
N ALA A 499 -13.49 11.02 -8.12
CA ALA A 499 -13.26 10.66 -9.52
C ALA A 499 -11.79 10.63 -9.92
N ILE A 500 -11.48 9.71 -10.84
CA ILE A 500 -10.32 9.79 -11.73
C ILE A 500 -10.87 9.94 -13.14
N LYS A 501 -10.39 10.94 -13.88
CA LYS A 501 -10.83 11.25 -15.25
C LYS A 501 -9.64 11.42 -16.16
N SER A 502 -9.73 10.92 -17.39
CA SER A 502 -8.72 11.20 -18.41
C SER A 502 -9.32 11.92 -19.62
N TRP A 503 -8.48 12.64 -20.36
CA TRP A 503 -8.80 13.22 -21.66
C TRP A 503 -7.70 12.90 -22.65
N VAL A 504 -8.09 12.67 -23.90
CA VAL A 504 -7.18 12.44 -25.03
C VAL A 504 -7.56 13.44 -26.12
N PHE A 505 -6.64 14.35 -26.42
CA PHE A 505 -6.78 15.34 -27.49
C PHE A 505 -5.85 14.95 -28.63
N SER A 506 -6.39 14.20 -29.58
CA SER A 506 -5.71 13.79 -30.81
C SER A 506 -6.73 13.78 -31.96
N PRO A 507 -6.44 14.43 -33.10
CA PRO A 507 -5.24 15.20 -33.35
C PRO A 507 -5.22 16.46 -32.47
N ILE A 508 -4.03 17.00 -32.23
CA ILE A 508 -3.77 18.06 -31.26
C ILE A 508 -4.60 19.35 -31.46
N GLN A 509 -5.20 19.56 -32.65
CA GLN A 509 -6.13 20.67 -32.92
C GLN A 509 -7.48 20.53 -32.18
N GLU A 510 -7.80 19.37 -31.60
CA GLU A 510 -8.97 19.17 -30.76
C GLU A 510 -8.82 19.78 -29.35
N MET A 511 -7.63 20.27 -28.99
CA MET A 511 -7.40 20.86 -27.67
C MET A 511 -8.29 22.08 -27.41
N PRO A 512 -8.93 22.16 -26.23
CA PRO A 512 -9.65 23.36 -25.82
C PRO A 512 -8.69 24.52 -25.57
N GLU A 513 -9.13 25.75 -25.84
CA GLU A 513 -8.31 26.98 -25.71
C GLU A 513 -7.67 27.11 -24.32
N ASN A 514 -8.40 26.78 -23.25
CA ASN A 514 -7.87 26.79 -21.89
C ASN A 514 -6.64 25.85 -21.73
N LEU A 515 -6.65 24.68 -22.35
CA LEU A 515 -5.55 23.73 -22.24
C LEU A 515 -4.33 24.20 -23.05
N ILE A 516 -4.54 24.77 -24.23
CA ILE A 516 -3.49 25.38 -25.05
C ILE A 516 -2.78 26.47 -24.22
N ASP A 517 -3.55 27.44 -23.72
CA ASP A 517 -3.01 28.53 -22.90
C ASP A 517 -2.32 28.02 -21.62
N THR A 518 -2.86 26.97 -21.00
CA THR A 518 -2.29 26.35 -19.80
C THR A 518 -0.88 25.82 -20.09
N ILE A 519 -0.70 25.11 -21.20
CA ILE A 519 0.57 24.51 -21.62
C ILE A 519 1.56 25.58 -22.09
N ASP A 520 1.11 26.57 -22.85
CA ASP A 520 1.98 27.62 -23.39
C ASP A 520 2.48 28.59 -22.31
N THR A 521 1.69 28.80 -21.25
CA THR A 521 2.07 29.71 -20.17
C THR A 521 2.74 29.02 -18.99
N ALA A 522 2.76 27.68 -18.91
CA ALA A 522 3.31 26.93 -17.78
C ALA A 522 4.77 27.29 -17.46
N GLY A 523 5.62 27.42 -18.49
CA GLY A 523 7.04 27.77 -18.35
C GLY A 523 7.33 29.25 -18.01
N LEU A 524 6.31 30.12 -17.99
CA LEU A 524 6.52 31.54 -17.69
C LEU A 524 6.99 31.74 -16.25
N LYS A 525 8.03 32.57 -16.07
CA LYS A 525 8.57 32.92 -14.74
C LYS A 525 7.60 33.78 -13.90
N ASP A 526 6.77 34.56 -14.56
CA ASP A 526 5.76 35.40 -13.92
C ASP A 526 4.48 34.59 -13.71
N GLU A 527 4.29 34.10 -12.49
CA GLU A 527 3.14 33.26 -12.12
C GLU A 527 1.79 33.94 -12.39
N SER A 528 1.73 35.27 -12.34
CA SER A 528 0.50 36.03 -12.57
C SER A 528 -0.01 35.97 -14.02
N LYS A 529 0.86 35.56 -14.96
CA LYS A 529 0.54 35.41 -16.37
C LYS A 529 0.22 33.97 -16.77
N ARG A 530 0.33 33.02 -15.83
CA ARG A 530 0.01 31.63 -16.10
C ARG A 530 -1.49 31.43 -16.13
N VAL A 531 -1.98 30.77 -17.17
CA VAL A 531 -3.35 30.28 -17.25
C VAL A 531 -3.41 28.93 -16.55
N MET A 532 -4.35 28.79 -15.63
CA MET A 532 -4.55 27.55 -14.88
C MET A 532 -5.55 26.65 -15.61
N PRO A 533 -5.37 25.32 -15.53
CA PRO A 533 -6.26 24.38 -16.19
C PRO A 533 -7.65 24.42 -15.58
N ASP A 534 -8.66 24.29 -16.44
CA ASP A 534 -10.06 24.13 -16.09
C ASP A 534 -10.66 22.90 -16.82
N PRO A 535 -10.55 21.70 -16.22
CA PRO A 535 -11.08 20.47 -16.81
C PRO A 535 -12.60 20.48 -17.07
N GLN A 536 -13.37 21.38 -16.45
CA GLN A 536 -14.80 21.50 -16.75
C GLN A 536 -15.05 22.11 -18.13
N SER A 537 -14.10 22.91 -18.63
CA SER A 537 -14.16 23.52 -19.95
C SER A 537 -13.73 22.57 -21.09
N TRP A 538 -13.15 21.41 -20.75
CA TRP A 538 -12.56 20.48 -21.72
C TRP A 538 -13.55 19.48 -22.33
N GLY A 539 -14.79 19.49 -21.85
CA GLY A 539 -15.84 18.56 -22.29
C GLY A 539 -15.81 17.22 -21.56
N THR A 540 -16.60 16.27 -22.07
CA THR A 540 -16.73 14.93 -21.49
C THR A 540 -15.37 14.20 -21.51
N PRO A 541 -14.94 13.59 -20.40
CA PRO A 541 -13.66 12.89 -20.35
C PRO A 541 -13.63 11.66 -21.26
N TYR A 542 -12.44 11.28 -21.71
CA TYR A 542 -12.18 10.03 -22.43
C TYR A 542 -12.50 8.81 -21.57
N ALA A 543 -12.06 8.83 -20.31
CA ALA A 543 -12.36 7.80 -19.32
C ALA A 543 -12.84 8.44 -18.01
N PHE A 544 -13.81 7.81 -17.35
CA PHE A 544 -14.32 8.24 -16.04
C PHE A 544 -14.37 7.04 -15.10
N PHE A 545 -13.67 7.15 -13.97
CA PHE A 545 -13.66 6.15 -12.91
C PHE A 545 -14.20 6.76 -11.63
N ALA A 546 -15.22 6.13 -11.04
CA ALA A 546 -15.80 6.56 -9.77
C ALA A 546 -15.00 5.97 -8.60
N ILE A 547 -14.46 6.82 -7.73
CA ILE A 547 -13.69 6.40 -6.55
C ILE A 547 -14.20 7.08 -5.27
N GLY A 548 -13.90 6.53 -4.11
CA GLY A 548 -14.28 7.10 -2.81
C GLY A 548 -15.62 6.59 -2.26
N GLU A 549 -16.12 7.23 -1.20
CA GLU A 549 -17.32 6.77 -0.50
C GLU A 549 -18.55 6.72 -1.43
N GLU A 550 -19.37 5.68 -1.28
CA GLU A 550 -20.59 5.43 -2.09
C GLU A 550 -20.32 4.98 -3.54
N THR A 551 -19.06 4.73 -3.88
CA THR A 551 -18.67 4.06 -5.14
C THR A 551 -18.27 2.61 -4.86
N GLY A 552 -18.13 1.81 -5.91
CA GLY A 552 -17.62 0.43 -5.84
C GLY A 552 -16.11 0.35 -5.65
N CYS A 553 -15.41 1.48 -5.47
CA CYS A 553 -13.96 1.57 -5.39
C CYS A 553 -13.50 2.60 -4.35
N SER A 554 -12.78 2.16 -3.31
CA SER A 554 -12.24 3.11 -2.32
C SER A 554 -11.16 4.02 -2.92
N ALA A 555 -11.16 5.30 -2.55
CA ALA A 555 -10.06 6.21 -2.89
C ALA A 555 -8.72 5.75 -2.29
N ASP A 556 -8.74 4.97 -1.19
CA ASP A 556 -7.55 4.42 -0.53
C ASP A 556 -6.76 3.44 -1.39
N HIS A 557 -7.33 2.98 -2.50
CA HIS A 557 -6.62 2.17 -3.50
C HIS A 557 -5.52 2.96 -4.20
N PHE A 558 -5.55 4.29 -4.15
CA PHE A 558 -4.62 5.15 -4.87
C PHE A 558 -3.94 6.08 -3.87
N LYS A 559 -2.60 6.00 -3.73
CA LYS A 559 -1.81 6.87 -2.85
C LYS A 559 -0.33 6.77 -3.14
N ASN A 560 0.43 7.80 -2.78
CA ASN A 560 1.89 7.80 -2.84
C ASN A 560 2.44 7.40 -4.22
N MET A 561 1.77 7.83 -5.29
CA MET A 561 2.18 7.46 -6.64
C MET A 561 3.26 8.37 -7.19
N ARG A 562 4.11 7.86 -8.06
CA ARG A 562 4.99 8.66 -8.91
C ARG A 562 4.62 8.48 -10.37
N ILE A 563 5.00 9.45 -11.18
CA ILE A 563 4.95 9.36 -12.64
C ILE A 563 6.00 8.36 -13.11
N VAL A 564 5.65 7.50 -14.06
CA VAL A 564 6.58 6.60 -14.74
C VAL A 564 6.43 6.75 -16.26
N PHE A 565 7.57 6.84 -16.95
CA PHE A 565 7.66 6.61 -18.38
C PHE A 565 8.46 5.35 -18.61
N ASN A 566 8.01 4.49 -19.52
CA ASN A 566 8.86 3.44 -20.04
C ASN A 566 8.55 3.11 -21.50
N LEU A 567 9.52 2.44 -22.11
CA LEU A 567 9.38 1.77 -23.38
C LEU A 567 9.83 0.30 -23.20
N ALA A 568 8.86 -0.58 -22.96
CA ALA A 568 9.11 -2.01 -22.90
C ALA A 568 8.96 -2.65 -24.30
N PHE A 569 9.42 -3.89 -24.43
CA PHE A 569 9.23 -4.67 -25.65
C PHE A 569 8.70 -6.06 -25.33
N CYS A 570 7.80 -6.60 -26.14
CA CYS A 570 7.25 -7.95 -25.99
C CYS A 570 6.61 -8.21 -24.60
N GLY A 571 7.13 -9.18 -23.84
CA GLY A 571 6.61 -9.50 -22.51
C GLY A 571 5.18 -10.03 -22.49
N THR A 572 4.54 -9.92 -21.33
CA THR A 572 3.26 -10.57 -21.02
C THR A 572 2.07 -9.96 -21.75
N VAL A 573 2.19 -8.75 -22.29
CA VAL A 573 1.10 -8.09 -23.05
C VAL A 573 1.43 -8.02 -24.54
N SER A 574 2.43 -7.22 -24.94
CA SER A 574 2.79 -7.07 -26.37
C SER A 574 3.19 -8.41 -27.00
N GLY A 575 4.02 -9.18 -26.31
CA GLY A 575 4.52 -10.47 -26.78
C GLY A 575 3.41 -11.50 -26.97
N ASN A 576 2.53 -11.65 -25.97
CA ASN A 576 1.38 -12.57 -26.07
C ASN A 576 0.41 -12.21 -27.20
N ARG A 577 0.28 -10.91 -27.53
CA ARG A 577 -0.58 -10.43 -28.62
C ARG A 577 0.13 -10.41 -29.99
N PHE A 578 1.45 -10.61 -30.04
CA PHE A 578 2.27 -10.45 -31.26
C PHE A 578 1.79 -11.29 -32.44
N THR A 579 1.46 -12.58 -32.23
CA THR A 579 0.99 -13.45 -33.34
C THR A 579 -0.33 -12.98 -33.95
N ARG A 580 -1.20 -12.36 -33.14
CA ARG A 580 -2.51 -11.85 -33.58
C ARG A 580 -2.39 -10.49 -34.24
N GLU A 581 -1.58 -9.60 -33.65
CA GLU A 581 -1.49 -8.19 -34.03
C GLU A 581 -0.41 -7.94 -35.10
N CYS A 582 0.57 -8.83 -35.20
CA CYS A 582 1.69 -8.76 -36.16
C CYS A 582 1.87 -10.09 -36.95
N PRO A 583 0.82 -10.63 -37.60
CA PRO A 583 0.82 -12.01 -38.11
C PRO A 583 1.85 -12.28 -39.21
N ALA A 584 2.15 -11.29 -40.05
CA ALA A 584 3.16 -11.42 -41.10
C ALA A 584 4.57 -11.59 -40.52
N LEU A 585 4.89 -10.84 -39.46
CA LEU A 585 6.16 -10.93 -38.75
C LEU A 585 6.21 -12.22 -37.91
N ALA A 586 5.13 -12.57 -37.22
CA ALA A 586 5.06 -13.81 -36.46
C ALA A 586 5.33 -15.04 -37.35
N LYS A 587 4.81 -15.06 -38.58
CA LYS A 587 5.11 -16.12 -39.56
C LYS A 587 6.57 -16.13 -40.02
N LYS A 588 7.21 -14.96 -40.10
CA LYS A 588 8.61 -14.82 -40.53
C LYS A 588 9.59 -15.34 -39.48
N PHE A 589 9.37 -15.01 -38.20
CA PHE A 589 10.28 -15.37 -37.10
C PHE A 589 9.97 -16.75 -36.50
N ASN A 590 8.69 -17.10 -36.36
CA ASN A 590 8.15 -18.42 -36.03
C ASN A 590 9.02 -19.26 -35.08
N VAL A 591 9.14 -18.84 -33.83
CA VAL A 591 9.88 -19.55 -32.78
C VAL A 591 8.95 -20.51 -32.04
N THR A 592 9.42 -21.72 -31.78
CA THR A 592 8.67 -22.73 -31.00
C THR A 592 9.29 -22.95 -29.63
N ASN A 593 8.46 -23.20 -28.64
CA ASN A 593 8.89 -23.63 -27.31
C ASN A 593 9.49 -25.06 -27.33
N MET A 594 9.94 -25.55 -26.17
CA MET A 594 10.55 -26.90 -26.02
C MET A 594 9.62 -28.06 -26.41
N GLU A 595 8.31 -27.81 -26.50
CA GLU A 595 7.29 -28.79 -26.88
C GLU A 595 6.98 -28.74 -28.39
N GLY A 596 7.66 -27.88 -29.14
CA GLY A 596 7.47 -27.70 -30.58
C GLY A 596 6.23 -26.88 -30.94
N ILE A 597 5.65 -26.16 -29.98
CA ILE A 597 4.47 -25.30 -30.17
C ILE A 597 4.95 -23.87 -30.41
N ASN A 598 4.36 -23.18 -31.39
CA ASN A 598 4.67 -21.77 -31.67
C ASN A 598 4.43 -20.90 -30.42
N ASP A 599 5.47 -20.19 -30.01
CA ASP A 599 5.45 -19.34 -28.82
C ASP A 599 5.41 -17.87 -29.25
N PRO A 600 4.31 -17.15 -28.96
CA PRO A 600 4.15 -15.76 -29.39
C PRO A 600 5.17 -14.81 -28.74
N VAL A 601 5.56 -15.07 -27.48
CA VAL A 601 6.51 -14.22 -26.75
C VAL A 601 7.92 -14.43 -27.29
N GLU A 602 8.38 -15.68 -27.44
CA GLU A 602 9.71 -15.96 -28.01
C GLU A 602 9.81 -15.52 -29.48
N THR A 603 8.71 -15.60 -30.23
CA THR A 603 8.66 -15.08 -31.60
C THR A 603 8.78 -13.55 -31.64
N CYS A 604 8.16 -12.85 -30.69
CA CYS A 604 8.33 -11.41 -30.53
C CYS A 604 9.77 -11.06 -30.14
N ASN A 605 10.36 -11.78 -29.18
CA ASN A 605 11.74 -11.57 -28.74
C ASN A 605 12.72 -11.70 -29.90
N ALA A 606 12.53 -12.72 -30.74
CA ALA A 606 13.35 -12.92 -31.95
C ALA A 606 13.18 -11.79 -32.98
N TYR A 607 12.00 -11.20 -33.10
CA TYR A 607 11.79 -10.02 -33.92
C TYR A 607 12.54 -8.81 -33.36
N VAL A 608 12.41 -8.52 -32.07
CA VAL A 608 13.08 -7.38 -31.42
C VAL A 608 14.60 -7.52 -31.45
N GLU A 609 15.13 -8.73 -31.20
CA GLU A 609 16.56 -9.04 -31.27
C GLU A 609 17.14 -8.88 -32.68
N SER A 610 16.31 -9.01 -33.72
CA SER A 610 16.75 -8.84 -35.11
C SER A 610 16.99 -7.38 -35.52
N ASP A 611 16.69 -6.43 -34.63
CA ASP A 611 16.88 -4.99 -34.83
C ASP A 611 16.33 -4.48 -36.18
N PRO A 612 15.02 -4.64 -36.43
CA PRO A 612 14.43 -4.17 -37.68
C PRO A 612 14.31 -2.64 -37.68
N GLU A 613 14.50 -2.02 -38.85
CA GLU A 613 14.35 -0.56 -39.07
C GLU A 613 13.00 -0.02 -38.56
N ALA A 614 11.95 -0.84 -38.51
CA ALA A 614 10.65 -0.46 -37.96
C ALA A 614 10.70 -0.08 -36.47
N LEU A 615 11.73 -0.48 -35.71
CA LEU A 615 11.91 -0.06 -34.32
C LEU A 615 12.53 1.34 -34.19
N ASP A 616 12.92 1.98 -35.29
CA ASP A 616 13.32 3.40 -35.26
C ASP A 616 12.14 4.32 -34.89
N GLU A 617 10.90 3.86 -35.11
CA GLU A 617 9.66 4.53 -34.68
C GLU A 617 9.28 4.23 -33.22
N ALA A 618 10.05 3.38 -32.52
CA ALA A 618 9.83 3.08 -31.11
C ALA A 618 10.52 4.14 -30.22
N TYR A 619 10.03 5.38 -30.22
CA TYR A 619 10.57 6.45 -29.38
C TYR A 619 9.52 7.48 -28.97
N TRP A 620 9.78 8.09 -27.81
CA TRP A 620 9.03 9.24 -27.31
C TRP A 620 9.66 10.54 -27.78
N LYS A 621 8.83 11.49 -28.22
CA LYS A 621 9.18 12.91 -28.40
C LYS A 621 8.20 13.75 -27.60
N ILE A 622 8.66 14.29 -26.47
CA ILE A 622 7.81 14.95 -25.48
C ILE A 622 8.13 16.45 -25.47
N ARG A 623 7.10 17.30 -25.58
CA ARG A 623 7.24 18.75 -25.37
C ARG A 623 7.40 19.05 -23.89
N GLY A 624 6.56 18.45 -23.06
CA GLY A 624 6.67 18.54 -21.61
C GLY A 624 5.60 17.75 -20.87
N VAL A 625 5.81 17.64 -19.56
CA VAL A 625 4.83 17.13 -18.60
C VAL A 625 4.54 18.21 -17.59
N PHE A 626 3.25 18.52 -17.41
CA PHE A 626 2.79 19.59 -16.54
C PHE A 626 1.91 19.01 -15.44
N VAL A 627 2.28 19.24 -14.20
CA VAL A 627 1.59 18.71 -13.02
C VAL A 627 1.00 19.85 -12.21
N TYR A 628 -0.30 19.78 -11.94
CA TYR A 628 -1.04 20.75 -11.15
C TYR A 628 -1.70 20.10 -9.95
N GLN A 629 -1.84 20.84 -8.85
CA GLN A 629 -2.61 20.42 -7.67
C GLN A 629 -3.54 21.55 -7.23
N ARG A 630 -4.69 21.21 -6.63
CA ARG A 630 -5.57 22.19 -6.01
C ARG A 630 -5.08 22.51 -4.60
N GLU A 631 -5.30 23.75 -4.14
CA GLU A 631 -5.08 24.06 -2.72
C GLU A 631 -6.14 23.37 -1.85
N LEU A 632 -5.67 22.53 -0.93
CA LEU A 632 -6.50 21.92 0.10
C LEU A 632 -6.80 22.92 1.23
N ARG A 633 -8.06 22.96 1.69
CA ARG A 633 -8.50 23.79 2.80
C ARG A 633 -7.78 23.38 4.07
N LYS A 634 -6.93 24.25 4.62
CA LYS A 634 -6.40 24.02 5.98
C LYS A 634 -7.58 23.98 6.97
N PRO A 635 -7.70 22.96 7.84
CA PRO A 635 -8.77 22.91 8.82
C PRO A 635 -8.73 24.17 9.68
N LYS A 636 -9.89 24.83 9.85
CA LYS A 636 -10.02 26.01 10.71
C LYS A 636 -9.60 25.60 12.13
N LYS A 637 -8.51 26.17 12.65
CA LYS A 637 -8.27 26.20 14.09
C LYS A 637 -9.44 26.93 14.72
N ASP A 638 -10.22 26.23 15.54
CA ASP A 638 -11.27 26.83 16.37
C ASP A 638 -10.63 27.89 17.27
N LEU A 639 -10.79 29.16 16.89
CA LEU A 639 -10.48 30.33 17.72
C LEU A 639 -11.70 30.64 18.58
N THR A 640 -12.05 29.74 19.50
CA THR A 640 -13.17 29.92 20.44
C THR A 640 -12.79 29.54 21.87
N GLU A 641 -11.62 29.97 22.35
CA GLU A 641 -11.37 30.12 23.80
C GLU A 641 -10.50 31.35 24.06
N LYS A 642 -11.06 32.54 23.83
CA LYS A 642 -10.73 33.76 24.60
C LYS A 642 -11.95 34.67 24.64
N ASN A 643 -12.72 34.55 25.71
CA ASN A 643 -13.28 35.66 26.48
C ASN A 643 -13.74 35.15 27.85
#